data_AF-A0A2E5J0X1-F1
#
_entry.id   AF-A0A2E5J0X1-F1
#
_cell.length_a   1.000
_cell.length_b   1.000
_cell.length_c   1.000
_cell.angle_alpha   90.00
_cell.angle_beta   90.00
_cell.angle_gamma   90.00
#
_symmetry.space_group_name_H-M   'P 1'
#
loop_
_entity.id
_entity.type
_entity.pdbx_description
1 polymer ?
#
loop_
_entity_poly.entity_id
_entity_poly.type
_entity_poly.pdbx_seq_one_letter_code
_entity_poly.pdbx_strand_id
1 'polypeptide(L)'
;MTPKESVNINLKDYGVSDPQEWSEATYSEIQNYSEIQKFNKLLTYIEGGEKVSQIEKIQQFQKIEDSIERLELLRTMSFRDAIESLLKHSESGGAYKYLSSRLDFYQKLFQGKATKRYTEEEYDYDTGEYVKVVKEKLIDASDVTPETIRLGVLRDLMFASMIGTPELAIFKIAEKRLKRGGVSSGHMPQISGYHSGINEHSIGHAYPFLKDLYQKARKNVESGSKGKENDEEMISEETLEHRAVIRAANWLEEAMDYNDPFRTQYSPYASDIEEAVAWARLGDEKVKAQLRGMRQKIQETNLHNIGRFIGKSGFNKYDPERRKLFWQTKNFEQLIAGDERVFEQPHLQEYAYKLQDLEKDLEDKKITQEEFDTKKQELDQWFEENKISFLEQENSREISKQEKWRASETARLQAKLVKRFGEIEALDLPEEEKELQLASLQSEFDRDVAAVTQDYSEQVAYFKSRTAEQLSSDLKDRQALVETRYEKRKSLAQKALDLHFATNHISSDDDYQSKPLAGIVDWINFVPFGTLKRSHRLMRDGASEERLVEYALTEIICGARGVSKEDMQYVHGLVEKVKSGDWEARQKLESVMKVGNILSRFKYEVSLQEVEELAEKRFYGMTDALREYTLDEVKAFMAKDLDLKSVVKVKKTGEKFGHTLDTDTVAEMAAHNIEGLEDSFRSFDLEGTRTLLKEDVNLTVAVAVLNNTTQFGYELSITQIAKIAKNVQDIEDFKSALRSLPLEEVERLFTAGVPFSEFNKVQASLSKKRYASDFDSTLTLSEKLSRNHEYDTLERAFKVFSLKEVKEILAQRASLSGVLEVSEVLKGKNIDTNLQEIIRFEKHAGHGWGKGRNVSSSIDKFGIDNVNNMISQGVQLPNALNVKRQIERQELNQFDNIDIIIAIAKHGGDVEVALKTLEAGFSIEEITRFPYLISPLVSKQ
;
A
#
# COMPACT_ATOMS: atom_id res chain seq x y z
N MET A 1 -6.09 -38.09 -32.28
CA MET A 1 -5.28 -36.86 -32.22
C MET A 1 -4.11 -37.14 -31.32
N THR A 2 -2.90 -36.91 -31.81
CA THR A 2 -1.70 -36.97 -30.97
C THR A 2 -1.67 -35.79 -30.00
N PRO A 3 -1.01 -35.89 -28.83
CA PRO A 3 -0.87 -34.76 -27.89
C PRO A 3 -0.28 -33.50 -28.54
N LYS A 4 0.58 -33.67 -29.54
CA LYS A 4 1.18 -32.60 -30.34
C LYS A 4 0.15 -31.88 -31.23
N GLU A 5 -0.84 -32.59 -31.76
CA GLU A 5 -1.93 -32.01 -32.55
C GLU A 5 -2.94 -31.26 -31.68
N SER A 6 -3.24 -31.71 -30.45
CA SER A 6 -4.12 -30.96 -29.55
C SER A 6 -3.46 -29.69 -29.00
N VAL A 7 -2.13 -29.69 -28.85
CA VAL A 7 -1.36 -28.51 -28.45
C VAL A 7 -1.34 -27.47 -29.57
N ASN A 8 -1.12 -27.89 -30.83
CA ASN A 8 -1.14 -26.98 -31.99
C ASN A 8 -2.52 -26.38 -32.29
N ILE A 9 -3.61 -27.12 -32.03
CA ILE A 9 -4.98 -26.59 -32.18
C ILE A 9 -5.29 -25.54 -31.11
N ASN A 10 -4.92 -25.79 -29.84
CA ASN A 10 -5.06 -24.80 -28.78
C ASN A 10 -4.18 -23.55 -29.03
N LEU A 11 -2.97 -23.71 -29.59
CA LEU A 11 -2.09 -22.59 -29.94
C LEU A 11 -2.70 -21.70 -31.05
N LYS A 12 -3.34 -22.29 -32.06
CA LYS A 12 -4.09 -21.56 -33.10
C LYS A 12 -5.29 -20.78 -32.54
N ASP A 13 -6.03 -21.37 -31.61
CA ASP A 13 -7.21 -20.74 -30.99
C ASP A 13 -6.84 -19.55 -30.09
N TYR A 14 -5.61 -19.49 -29.55
CA TYR A 14 -5.07 -18.38 -28.76
C TYR A 14 -4.18 -17.41 -29.56
N GLY A 15 -4.12 -17.54 -30.89
CA GLY A 15 -3.43 -16.62 -31.79
C GLY A 15 -1.91 -16.68 -31.74
N VAL A 16 -1.34 -17.84 -31.44
CA VAL A 16 0.11 -18.12 -31.46
C VAL A 16 0.33 -19.25 -32.47
N SER A 17 0.96 -18.94 -33.61
CA SER A 17 0.99 -19.87 -34.75
C SER A 17 2.09 -20.92 -34.67
N ASP A 18 3.15 -20.70 -33.89
CA ASP A 18 4.30 -21.62 -33.85
C ASP A 18 5.13 -21.45 -32.55
N PRO A 19 5.52 -22.53 -31.85
CA PRO A 19 6.59 -22.48 -30.84
C PRO A 19 7.91 -21.87 -31.35
N GLN A 20 8.19 -21.97 -32.66
CA GLN A 20 9.32 -21.25 -33.29
C GLN A 20 9.15 -19.72 -33.30
N GLU A 21 7.96 -19.14 -33.10
CA GLU A 21 7.81 -17.67 -32.95
C GLU A 21 8.49 -17.14 -31.67
N TRP A 22 8.85 -18.01 -30.72
CA TRP A 22 9.66 -17.67 -29.54
C TRP A 22 11.15 -17.59 -29.87
N SER A 23 11.63 -18.43 -30.80
CA SER A 23 13.04 -18.46 -31.23
C SER A 23 13.31 -17.61 -32.47
N GLU A 24 12.29 -17.29 -33.28
CA GLU A 24 12.40 -16.60 -34.57
C GLU A 24 11.91 -15.15 -34.57
N ALA A 25 11.81 -14.53 -33.38
CA ALA A 25 12.04 -13.08 -33.24
C ALA A 25 13.54 -12.72 -33.40
N THR A 26 14.29 -13.57 -34.12
CA THR A 26 15.70 -13.44 -34.46
C THR A 26 15.92 -12.36 -35.51
N TYR A 27 16.30 -11.20 -35.02
CA TYR A 27 17.33 -10.42 -35.70
C TYR A 27 18.65 -11.21 -35.66
N SER A 28 19.28 -11.35 -36.84
CA SER A 28 20.44 -12.20 -37.11
C SER A 28 21.72 -11.89 -36.31
N GLU A 29 22.48 -12.96 -36.08
CA GLU A 29 23.91 -13.15 -35.81
C GLU A 29 24.72 -12.03 -35.12
N ILE A 30 25.26 -12.37 -33.94
CA ILE A 30 26.25 -11.60 -33.19
C ILE A 30 27.64 -11.81 -33.81
N GLN A 31 28.28 -10.74 -34.30
CA GLN A 31 29.71 -10.72 -34.59
C GLN A 31 30.53 -10.09 -33.44
N ASN A 32 31.51 -10.86 -32.97
CA ASN A 32 32.77 -10.53 -32.27
C ASN A 32 32.88 -9.24 -31.44
N TYR A 33 33.08 -9.42 -30.12
CA TYR A 33 34.05 -8.84 -29.15
C TYR A 33 34.65 -7.41 -29.28
N SER A 34 34.36 -6.60 -30.30
CA SER A 34 34.97 -5.28 -30.55
C SER A 34 34.06 -4.10 -30.17
N GLU A 35 32.82 -4.34 -29.72
CA GLU A 35 31.80 -3.29 -29.64
C GLU A 35 31.74 -2.53 -28.31
N ILE A 36 32.17 -3.09 -27.17
CA ILE A 36 32.15 -2.37 -25.89
C ILE A 36 33.04 -1.13 -25.92
N GLN A 37 34.15 -1.17 -26.69
CA GLN A 37 35.01 -0.02 -26.93
C GLN A 37 34.26 1.16 -27.58
N LYS A 38 33.16 0.91 -28.32
CA LYS A 38 32.32 1.94 -28.95
C LYS A 38 31.61 2.82 -27.92
N PHE A 39 31.46 2.35 -26.68
CA PHE A 39 30.80 3.07 -25.58
C PHE A 39 31.79 3.61 -24.54
N ASN A 40 33.09 3.58 -24.80
CA ASN A 40 34.10 4.07 -23.84
C ASN A 40 33.85 5.52 -23.42
N LYS A 41 33.39 6.39 -24.34
CA LYS A 41 33.06 7.78 -23.99
C LYS A 41 31.92 7.88 -22.98
N LEU A 42 30.89 7.03 -23.13
CA LEU A 42 29.77 6.93 -22.20
C LEU A 42 30.22 6.36 -20.85
N LEU A 43 31.00 5.27 -20.86
CA LEU A 43 31.49 4.64 -19.63
C LEU A 43 32.42 5.57 -18.84
N THR A 44 33.35 6.26 -19.50
CA THR A 44 34.21 7.26 -18.86
C THR A 44 33.41 8.44 -18.30
N TYR A 45 32.38 8.89 -19.03
CA TYR A 45 31.50 9.96 -18.57
C TYR A 45 30.69 9.58 -17.32
N ILE A 46 30.26 8.32 -17.19
CA ILE A 46 29.48 7.82 -16.05
C ILE A 46 30.36 7.44 -14.84
N GLU A 47 31.53 6.84 -15.06
CA GLU A 47 32.33 6.21 -13.99
C GLU A 47 33.54 7.03 -13.53
N GLY A 48 33.85 8.16 -14.17
CA GLY A 48 34.89 9.10 -13.72
C GLY A 48 36.34 8.63 -13.91
N GLY A 49 36.56 7.47 -14.54
CA GLY A 49 37.88 6.87 -14.81
C GLY A 49 37.79 5.36 -15.05
N GLU A 50 38.91 4.68 -15.35
CA GLU A 50 38.94 3.20 -15.42
C GLU A 50 38.85 2.60 -14.01
N LYS A 51 37.67 2.10 -13.62
CA LYS A 51 37.53 1.24 -12.44
C LYS A 51 38.18 -0.13 -12.69
N VAL A 52 38.81 -0.69 -11.67
CA VAL A 52 39.39 -2.04 -11.69
C VAL A 52 38.26 -3.08 -11.84
N SER A 53 38.34 -3.91 -12.89
CA SER A 53 37.37 -4.98 -13.16
C SER A 53 37.28 -5.95 -11.98
N GLN A 54 36.06 -6.27 -11.54
CA GLN A 54 35.80 -7.19 -10.43
C GLN A 54 35.57 -8.61 -10.97
N ILE A 55 36.65 -9.27 -11.41
CA ILE A 55 36.63 -10.60 -12.05
C ILE A 55 35.86 -11.65 -11.21
N GLU A 56 35.95 -11.58 -9.88
CA GLU A 56 35.24 -12.48 -8.96
C GLU A 56 33.71 -12.36 -9.07
N LYS A 57 33.18 -11.15 -9.28
CA LYS A 57 31.74 -10.92 -9.47
C LYS A 57 31.26 -11.42 -10.82
N ILE A 58 32.06 -11.31 -11.88
CA ILE A 58 31.76 -11.89 -13.19
C ILE A 58 31.65 -13.42 -13.07
N GLN A 59 32.57 -14.04 -12.33
CA GLN A 59 32.53 -15.48 -12.07
C GLN A 59 31.35 -15.90 -11.18
N GLN A 60 30.95 -15.08 -10.20
CA GLN A 60 29.72 -15.29 -9.43
C GLN A 60 28.48 -15.21 -10.32
N PHE A 61 28.39 -14.21 -11.20
CA PHE A 61 27.25 -14.02 -12.10
C PHE A 61 27.01 -15.24 -12.99
N GLN A 62 28.08 -15.89 -13.45
CA GLN A 62 28.01 -17.14 -14.21
C GLN A 62 27.38 -18.29 -13.42
N LYS A 63 27.57 -18.35 -12.10
CA LYS A 63 27.15 -19.47 -11.24
C LYS A 63 25.75 -19.31 -10.65
N ILE A 64 25.26 -18.08 -10.52
CA ILE A 64 23.94 -17.81 -9.98
C ILE A 64 22.90 -18.25 -11.01
N GLU A 65 21.97 -19.12 -10.63
CA GLU A 65 20.81 -19.49 -11.46
C GLU A 65 19.60 -18.56 -11.19
N ASP A 66 19.54 -18.00 -9.98
CA ASP A 66 18.48 -17.10 -9.57
C ASP A 66 18.58 -15.74 -10.29
N SER A 67 17.56 -15.43 -11.07
CA SER A 67 17.51 -14.21 -11.88
C SER A 67 17.44 -12.91 -11.07
N ILE A 68 16.89 -12.92 -9.84
CA ILE A 68 16.93 -11.76 -8.92
C ILE A 68 18.34 -11.57 -8.41
N GLU A 69 19.00 -12.65 -7.97
CA GLU A 69 20.37 -12.56 -7.47
C GLU A 69 21.34 -12.13 -8.58
N ARG A 70 21.12 -12.59 -9.83
CA ARG A 70 21.84 -12.08 -11.02
C ARG A 70 21.64 -10.58 -11.21
N LEU A 71 20.41 -10.11 -11.13
CA LEU A 71 20.06 -8.68 -11.24
C LEU A 71 20.70 -7.85 -10.13
N GLU A 72 20.61 -8.29 -8.88
CA GLU A 72 21.22 -7.61 -7.74
C GLU A 72 22.74 -7.59 -7.87
N LEU A 73 23.36 -8.69 -8.31
CA LEU A 73 24.79 -8.73 -8.55
C LEU A 73 25.22 -7.73 -9.63
N LEU A 74 24.49 -7.64 -10.75
CA LEU A 74 24.74 -6.66 -11.82
C LEU A 74 24.70 -5.22 -11.31
N ARG A 75 23.79 -4.88 -10.37
CA ARG A 75 23.71 -3.55 -9.75
C ARG A 75 24.98 -3.18 -8.97
N THR A 76 25.72 -4.17 -8.48
CA THR A 76 26.95 -3.95 -7.70
C THR A 76 28.23 -3.97 -8.53
N MET A 77 28.14 -4.33 -9.81
CA MET A 77 29.30 -4.36 -10.72
C MET A 77 29.62 -2.97 -11.27
N SER A 78 30.81 -2.81 -11.86
CA SER A 78 31.05 -1.68 -12.77
C SER A 78 30.14 -1.82 -13.99
N PHE A 79 29.76 -0.71 -14.63
CA PHE A 79 28.94 -0.76 -15.85
C PHE A 79 29.63 -1.54 -16.96
N ARG A 80 30.96 -1.43 -17.05
CA ARG A 80 31.77 -2.24 -17.97
C ARG A 80 31.59 -3.73 -17.69
N ASP A 81 31.80 -4.17 -16.45
CA ASP A 81 31.68 -5.58 -16.07
C ASP A 81 30.23 -6.09 -16.20
N ALA A 82 29.23 -5.27 -15.91
CA ALA A 82 27.82 -5.62 -16.04
C ALA A 82 27.41 -5.82 -17.51
N ILE A 83 27.84 -4.92 -18.40
CA ILE A 83 27.64 -5.04 -19.85
C ILE A 83 28.37 -6.27 -20.39
N GLU A 84 29.61 -6.50 -19.95
CA GLU A 84 30.38 -7.70 -20.33
C GLU A 84 29.73 -8.99 -19.86
N SER A 85 29.20 -9.00 -18.63
CA SER A 85 28.52 -10.17 -18.05
C SER A 85 27.26 -10.51 -18.84
N LEU A 86 26.47 -9.51 -19.23
CA LEU A 86 25.31 -9.73 -20.10
C LEU A 86 25.70 -10.16 -21.52
N LEU A 87 26.78 -9.60 -22.07
CA LEU A 87 27.25 -9.96 -23.42
C LEU A 87 27.74 -11.41 -23.48
N LYS A 88 28.47 -11.86 -22.46
CA LYS A 88 29.10 -13.19 -22.44
C LYS A 88 28.19 -14.30 -21.89
N HIS A 89 27.22 -13.95 -21.04
CA HIS A 89 26.45 -14.93 -20.25
C HIS A 89 24.93 -14.75 -20.32
N SER A 90 24.39 -13.90 -21.19
CA SER A 90 22.93 -13.90 -21.44
C SER A 90 22.53 -15.08 -22.33
N GLU A 91 21.42 -15.73 -21.99
CA GLU A 91 20.87 -16.86 -22.75
C GLU A 91 20.17 -16.40 -24.04
N SER A 92 19.88 -15.11 -24.20
CA SER A 92 19.18 -14.54 -25.35
C SER A 92 20.02 -13.51 -26.12
N GLY A 93 20.21 -13.72 -27.42
CA GLY A 93 20.91 -12.76 -28.30
C GLY A 93 20.21 -11.38 -28.39
N GLY A 94 18.93 -11.30 -27.99
CA GLY A 94 18.14 -10.07 -27.95
C GLY A 94 18.53 -9.11 -26.82
N ALA A 95 19.03 -9.62 -25.69
CA ALA A 95 19.41 -8.81 -24.53
C ALA A 95 20.50 -7.78 -24.88
N TYR A 96 21.60 -8.25 -25.49
CA TYR A 96 22.70 -7.39 -25.90
C TYR A 96 22.29 -6.38 -26.98
N LYS A 97 21.51 -6.80 -27.98
CA LYS A 97 21.08 -5.92 -29.07
C LYS A 97 20.22 -4.74 -28.57
N TYR A 98 19.29 -5.03 -27.65
CA TYR A 98 18.52 -3.99 -26.96
C TYR A 98 19.45 -3.04 -26.20
N LEU A 99 20.33 -3.59 -25.34
CA LEU A 99 21.22 -2.79 -24.52
C LEU A 99 22.15 -1.92 -25.36
N SER A 100 22.77 -2.48 -26.41
CA SER A 100 23.66 -1.75 -27.33
C SER A 100 22.96 -0.56 -28.00
N SER A 101 21.71 -0.74 -28.45
CA SER A 101 20.89 0.34 -29.03
C SER A 101 20.60 1.46 -28.02
N ARG A 102 20.39 1.11 -26.74
CA ARG A 102 20.15 2.07 -25.66
C ARG A 102 21.44 2.78 -25.22
N LEU A 103 22.55 2.07 -25.14
CA LEU A 103 23.88 2.65 -24.89
C LEU A 103 24.26 3.66 -25.98
N ASP A 104 23.96 3.36 -27.26
CA ASP A 104 24.17 4.31 -28.35
C ASP A 104 23.27 5.55 -28.21
N PHE A 105 22.01 5.38 -27.80
CA PHE A 105 21.12 6.50 -27.48
C PHE A 105 21.69 7.39 -26.37
N TYR A 106 22.09 6.82 -25.23
CA TYR A 106 22.67 7.59 -24.11
C TYR A 106 23.96 8.30 -24.53
N GLN A 107 24.79 7.63 -25.31
CA GLN A 107 26.00 8.21 -25.85
C GLN A 107 25.72 9.42 -26.75
N LYS A 108 24.69 9.34 -27.60
CA LYS A 108 24.23 10.48 -28.41
C LYS A 108 23.59 11.57 -27.55
N LEU A 109 22.88 11.20 -26.48
CA LEU A 109 22.17 12.12 -25.61
C LEU A 109 23.11 13.07 -24.87
N PHE A 110 24.10 12.55 -24.13
CA PHE A 110 25.05 13.42 -23.41
C PHE A 110 25.96 14.22 -24.36
N GLN A 111 26.09 13.77 -25.62
CA GLN A 111 26.80 14.51 -26.67
C GLN A 111 25.94 15.58 -27.35
N GLY A 112 24.67 15.75 -26.96
CA GLY A 112 23.74 16.71 -27.57
C GLY A 112 23.33 16.36 -29.00
N LYS A 113 23.39 15.07 -29.37
CA LYS A 113 23.13 14.55 -30.73
C LYS A 113 21.92 13.63 -30.81
N ALA A 114 21.24 13.34 -29.70
CA ALA A 114 20.06 12.49 -29.71
C ALA A 114 18.87 13.21 -30.35
N THR A 115 18.15 12.50 -31.22
CA THR A 115 16.94 13.01 -31.88
C THR A 115 15.71 12.21 -31.44
N LYS A 116 14.57 12.90 -31.32
CA LYS A 116 13.24 12.31 -31.13
C LYS A 116 12.48 12.40 -32.43
N ARG A 117 11.94 11.27 -32.87
CA ARG A 117 11.01 11.19 -34.01
C ARG A 117 9.60 11.55 -33.55
N TYR A 118 8.92 12.39 -34.32
CA TYR A 118 7.50 12.67 -34.17
C TYR A 118 6.83 12.71 -35.54
N THR A 119 5.54 12.40 -35.56
CA THR A 119 4.73 12.41 -36.79
C THR A 119 3.92 13.69 -36.81
N GLU A 120 4.01 14.43 -37.91
CA GLU A 120 3.24 15.65 -38.18
C GLU A 120 2.51 15.45 -39.51
N GLU A 121 1.30 15.99 -39.63
CA GLU A 121 0.55 15.95 -40.88
C GLU A 121 0.97 17.17 -41.71
N GLU A 122 1.62 16.93 -42.85
CA GLU A 122 1.96 17.98 -43.80
C GLU A 122 1.08 17.85 -45.04
N TYR A 123 0.69 18.99 -45.60
CA TYR A 123 -0.11 19.03 -46.81
C TYR A 123 0.78 18.78 -48.02
N ASP A 124 0.56 17.66 -48.70
CA ASP A 124 1.24 17.33 -49.95
C ASP A 124 0.49 18.00 -51.11
N TYR A 125 1.14 18.99 -51.73
CA TYR A 125 0.56 19.78 -52.81
C TYR A 125 0.42 19.00 -54.12
N ASP A 126 1.15 17.89 -54.30
CA ASP A 126 1.10 17.08 -55.51
C ASP A 126 -0.04 16.05 -55.46
N THR A 127 -0.37 15.55 -54.26
CA THR A 127 -1.46 14.59 -54.04
C THR A 127 -2.75 15.23 -53.51
N GLY A 128 -2.69 16.46 -53.00
CA GLY A 128 -3.84 17.21 -52.48
C GLY A 128 -4.35 16.70 -51.12
N GLU A 129 -3.55 15.90 -50.42
CA GLU A 129 -3.92 15.27 -49.14
C GLU A 129 -2.91 15.60 -48.05
N TYR A 130 -3.37 15.54 -46.79
CA TYR A 130 -2.47 15.60 -45.65
C TYR A 130 -1.80 14.24 -45.47
N VAL A 131 -0.48 14.20 -45.65
CA VAL A 131 0.34 13.01 -45.46
C VAL A 131 1.06 13.08 -44.11
N LYS A 132 1.13 11.94 -43.42
CA LYS A 132 1.88 11.82 -42.16
C LYS A 132 3.37 11.76 -42.45
N VAL A 133 4.08 12.85 -42.16
CA VAL A 133 5.53 12.97 -42.32
C VAL A 133 6.21 12.74 -40.97
N VAL A 134 7.25 11.91 -40.95
CA VAL A 134 8.06 11.68 -39.74
C VAL A 134 9.20 12.69 -39.71
N LYS A 135 9.21 13.59 -38.73
CA LYS A 135 10.26 14.57 -38.49
C LYS A 135 11.13 14.18 -37.30
N GLU A 136 12.38 14.62 -37.31
CA GLU A 136 13.34 14.44 -36.21
C GLU A 136 13.66 15.79 -35.58
N LYS A 137 13.52 15.89 -34.24
CA LYS A 137 13.94 17.06 -33.46
C LYS A 137 15.00 16.66 -32.45
N LEU A 138 16.02 17.49 -32.28
CA LEU A 138 17.03 17.32 -31.24
C LEU A 138 16.38 17.31 -29.85
N ILE A 139 16.79 16.36 -29.02
CA ILE A 139 16.42 16.28 -27.61
C ILE A 139 17.27 17.30 -26.86
N ASP A 140 16.63 18.12 -26.03
CA ASP A 140 17.33 19.05 -25.16
C ASP A 140 18.17 18.28 -24.15
N ALA A 141 19.48 18.54 -24.15
CA ALA A 141 20.46 17.87 -23.30
C ALA A 141 21.00 18.79 -22.19
N SER A 142 20.42 19.98 -22.00
CA SER A 142 20.87 20.97 -21.01
C SER A 142 20.82 20.48 -19.56
N ASP A 143 19.88 19.59 -19.23
CA ASP A 143 19.70 19.01 -17.89
C ASP A 143 20.31 17.59 -17.73
N VAL A 144 21.14 17.14 -18.69
CA VAL A 144 21.75 15.81 -18.67
C VAL A 144 23.01 15.81 -17.79
N THR A 145 23.02 15.03 -16.72
CA THR A 145 24.17 14.84 -15.82
C THR A 145 24.69 13.39 -15.90
N PRO A 146 25.91 13.11 -15.43
CA PRO A 146 26.42 11.74 -15.31
C PRO A 146 25.48 10.84 -14.51
N GLU A 147 24.88 11.33 -13.42
CA GLU A 147 23.97 10.59 -12.55
C GLU A 147 22.66 10.24 -13.28
N THR A 148 22.12 11.15 -14.08
CA THR A 148 20.88 10.88 -14.80
C THR A 148 21.09 9.86 -15.92
N ILE A 149 22.20 9.97 -16.67
CA ILE A 149 22.61 8.96 -17.65
C ILE A 149 22.89 7.61 -16.98
N ARG A 150 23.58 7.61 -15.84
CA ARG A 150 23.88 6.40 -15.05
C ARG A 150 22.61 5.65 -14.67
N LEU A 151 21.62 6.37 -14.15
CA LEU A 151 20.32 5.80 -13.81
C LEU A 151 19.60 5.24 -15.04
N GLY A 152 19.66 5.94 -16.18
CA GLY A 152 19.09 5.46 -17.45
C GLY A 152 19.73 4.16 -17.93
N VAL A 153 21.07 4.09 -17.95
CA VAL A 153 21.82 2.89 -18.35
C VAL A 153 21.54 1.73 -17.40
N LEU A 154 21.51 1.96 -16.09
CA LEU A 154 21.18 0.91 -15.12
C LEU A 154 19.78 0.32 -15.37
N ARG A 155 18.80 1.17 -15.67
CA ARG A 155 17.42 0.73 -15.96
C ARG A 155 17.34 -0.14 -17.21
N ASP A 156 17.97 0.29 -18.30
CA ASP A 156 17.94 -0.47 -19.55
C ASP A 156 18.81 -1.73 -19.48
N LEU A 157 19.86 -1.74 -18.64
CA LEU A 157 20.64 -2.93 -18.34
C LEU A 157 19.80 -3.98 -17.60
N MET A 158 19.02 -3.56 -16.60
CA MET A 158 18.09 -4.46 -15.89
C MET A 158 16.98 -4.97 -16.80
N PHE A 159 16.41 -4.12 -17.67
CA PHE A 159 15.43 -4.58 -18.66
C PHE A 159 16.05 -5.59 -19.63
N ALA A 160 17.27 -5.33 -20.12
CA ALA A 160 17.98 -6.23 -21.03
C ALA A 160 18.18 -7.62 -20.41
N SER A 161 18.54 -7.70 -19.13
CA SER A 161 18.67 -8.98 -18.42
C SER A 161 17.36 -9.75 -18.24
N MET A 162 16.21 -9.09 -18.36
CA MET A 162 14.90 -9.78 -18.34
C MET A 162 14.55 -10.38 -19.71
N ILE A 163 15.25 -10.01 -20.79
CA ILE A 163 14.95 -10.50 -22.14
C ILE A 163 15.26 -11.99 -22.22
N GLY A 164 14.25 -12.79 -22.55
CA GLY A 164 14.34 -14.25 -22.58
C GLY A 164 13.91 -14.95 -21.29
N THR A 165 13.48 -14.20 -20.28
CA THR A 165 13.00 -14.78 -19.01
C THR A 165 11.48 -15.02 -19.00
N PRO A 166 10.98 -16.01 -18.23
CA PRO A 166 9.55 -16.23 -18.03
C PRO A 166 8.81 -14.99 -17.50
N GLU A 167 9.45 -14.20 -16.64
CA GLU A 167 8.85 -12.99 -16.05
C GLU A 167 8.52 -11.93 -17.09
N LEU A 168 9.45 -11.64 -18.01
CA LEU A 168 9.18 -10.68 -19.08
C LEU A 168 8.14 -11.22 -20.07
N ALA A 169 8.15 -12.53 -20.33
CA ALA A 169 7.16 -13.18 -21.19
C ALA A 169 5.73 -12.99 -20.64
N ILE A 170 5.53 -13.20 -19.33
CA ILE A 170 4.25 -12.94 -18.65
C ILE A 170 3.78 -11.51 -18.92
N PHE A 171 4.64 -10.53 -18.67
CA PHE A 171 4.33 -9.12 -18.86
C PHE A 171 3.96 -8.80 -20.32
N LYS A 172 4.78 -9.25 -21.29
CA LYS A 172 4.59 -8.94 -22.71
C LYS A 172 3.34 -9.59 -23.29
N ILE A 173 3.01 -10.81 -22.87
CA ILE A 173 1.79 -11.50 -23.30
C ILE A 173 0.56 -10.76 -22.77
N ALA A 174 0.53 -10.41 -21.48
CA ALA A 174 -0.56 -9.65 -20.89
C ALA A 174 -0.70 -8.26 -21.56
N GLU A 175 0.41 -7.53 -21.72
CA GLU A 175 0.46 -6.22 -22.39
C GLU A 175 -0.14 -6.29 -23.81
N LYS A 176 0.27 -7.29 -24.60
CA LYS A 176 -0.20 -7.48 -25.98
C LYS A 176 -1.70 -7.75 -26.02
N ARG A 177 -2.22 -8.58 -25.12
CA ARG A 177 -3.65 -8.94 -25.08
C ARG A 177 -4.53 -7.78 -24.62
N LEU A 178 -4.12 -7.06 -23.57
CA LEU A 178 -4.82 -5.86 -23.10
C LEU A 178 -4.92 -4.80 -24.22
N LYS A 179 -3.81 -4.54 -24.94
CA LYS A 179 -3.80 -3.64 -26.10
C LYS A 179 -4.75 -4.09 -27.21
N ARG A 180 -4.83 -5.40 -27.47
CA ARG A 180 -5.73 -5.97 -28.49
C ARG A 180 -7.19 -5.86 -28.09
N GLY A 181 -7.48 -6.00 -26.79
CA GLY A 181 -8.83 -5.87 -26.21
C GLY A 181 -9.28 -4.45 -25.91
N GLY A 182 -8.41 -3.44 -26.10
CA GLY A 182 -8.73 -2.04 -25.74
C GLY A 182 -8.84 -1.79 -24.24
N VAL A 183 -8.29 -2.68 -23.40
CA VAL A 183 -8.33 -2.58 -21.93
C VAL A 183 -7.15 -1.73 -21.44
N SER A 184 -7.38 -0.90 -20.42
CA SER A 184 -6.33 -0.07 -19.82
C SER A 184 -5.22 -0.94 -19.22
N SER A 185 -3.97 -0.52 -19.45
CA SER A 185 -2.76 -1.12 -18.84
C SER A 185 -2.18 -0.24 -17.72
N GLY A 186 -2.92 0.77 -17.28
CA GLY A 186 -2.44 1.78 -16.32
C GLY A 186 -2.05 1.25 -14.93
N HIS A 187 -2.58 0.07 -14.55
CA HIS A 187 -2.29 -0.59 -13.27
C HIS A 187 -1.26 -1.73 -13.39
N MET A 188 -0.68 -1.96 -14.56
CA MET A 188 0.38 -2.97 -14.72
C MET A 188 1.69 -2.55 -14.01
N PRO A 189 2.52 -3.53 -13.59
CA PRO A 189 3.88 -3.25 -13.12
C PRO A 189 4.69 -2.45 -14.15
N GLN A 190 5.44 -1.44 -13.72
CA GLN A 190 6.22 -0.60 -14.65
C GLN A 190 7.59 -1.24 -14.94
N ILE A 191 7.98 -1.36 -16.23
CA ILE A 191 9.26 -1.98 -16.65
C ILE A 191 10.07 -1.16 -17.70
N SER A 192 9.78 0.12 -17.95
CA SER A 192 10.45 0.95 -18.98
C SER A 192 11.46 2.02 -18.46
N GLY A 193 12.50 2.35 -19.24
CA GLY A 193 13.60 3.26 -18.85
C GLY A 193 13.47 4.76 -19.21
N TYR A 194 14.22 5.60 -18.47
CA TYR A 194 14.51 7.06 -18.51
C TYR A 194 13.41 8.08 -18.90
N HIS A 195 12.57 7.82 -19.92
CA HIS A 195 11.46 8.70 -20.35
C HIS A 195 10.06 8.14 -20.05
N SER A 196 9.98 7.11 -19.22
CA SER A 196 8.73 6.42 -18.86
C SER A 196 8.40 6.45 -17.37
N GLY A 197 9.03 7.36 -16.60
CA GLY A 197 8.61 7.64 -15.22
C GLY A 197 9.04 6.63 -14.15
N ILE A 198 9.91 5.67 -14.47
CA ILE A 198 10.44 4.70 -13.49
C ILE A 198 11.51 5.34 -12.60
N ASN A 199 11.49 5.04 -11.31
CA ASN A 199 12.52 5.36 -10.31
C ASN A 199 13.38 4.10 -10.00
N GLU A 200 14.55 4.26 -9.36
CA GLU A 200 15.43 3.10 -9.02
C GLU A 200 14.69 2.03 -8.18
N HIS A 201 13.66 2.45 -7.44
CA HIS A 201 12.81 1.59 -6.62
C HIS A 201 11.75 0.80 -7.42
N SER A 202 11.39 1.19 -8.65
CA SER A 202 10.26 0.56 -9.39
C SER A 202 10.64 -0.71 -10.14
N ILE A 203 11.89 -0.82 -10.60
CA ILE A 203 12.41 -2.09 -11.16
C ILE A 203 12.55 -3.13 -10.04
N GLY A 204 12.92 -2.68 -8.83
CA GLY A 204 13.02 -3.51 -7.64
C GLY A 204 11.69 -4.12 -7.19
N HIS A 205 10.54 -3.59 -7.63
CA HIS A 205 9.22 -4.15 -7.30
C HIS A 205 8.67 -5.07 -8.41
N ALA A 206 8.76 -4.66 -9.67
CA ALA A 206 8.14 -5.38 -10.78
C ALA A 206 8.75 -6.77 -11.00
N TYR A 207 10.07 -6.92 -10.91
CA TYR A 207 10.73 -8.20 -11.17
C TYR A 207 10.46 -9.24 -10.08
N PRO A 208 10.65 -8.95 -8.77
CA PRO A 208 10.31 -9.90 -7.71
C PRO A 208 8.83 -10.28 -7.71
N PHE A 209 7.94 -9.34 -8.01
CA PHE A 209 6.52 -9.61 -8.18
C PHE A 209 6.25 -10.60 -9.33
N LEU A 210 6.81 -10.37 -10.52
CA LEU A 210 6.59 -11.25 -11.68
C LEU A 210 7.19 -12.64 -11.46
N LYS A 211 8.33 -12.74 -10.78
CA LYS A 211 8.94 -14.02 -10.42
C LYS A 211 8.08 -14.78 -9.43
N ASP A 212 7.60 -14.14 -8.37
CA ASP A 212 6.68 -14.75 -7.41
C ASP A 212 5.37 -15.18 -8.11
N LEU A 213 4.86 -14.36 -9.04
CA LEU A 213 3.71 -14.71 -9.86
C LEU A 213 3.97 -15.96 -10.72
N TYR A 214 5.11 -16.03 -11.40
CA TYR A 214 5.54 -17.20 -12.16
C TYR A 214 5.64 -18.44 -11.27
N GLN A 215 6.31 -18.37 -10.12
CA GLN A 215 6.45 -19.48 -9.17
C GLN A 215 5.09 -19.96 -8.66
N LYS A 216 4.17 -19.05 -8.34
CA LYS A 216 2.79 -19.36 -7.96
C LYS A 216 2.02 -20.05 -9.09
N ALA A 217 2.23 -19.62 -10.34
CA ALA A 217 1.59 -20.23 -11.51
C ALA A 217 2.15 -21.62 -11.82
N ARG A 218 3.48 -21.77 -11.78
CA ARG A 218 4.18 -23.04 -11.94
C ARG A 218 3.69 -24.08 -10.94
N LYS A 219 3.68 -23.74 -9.64
CA LYS A 219 3.15 -24.62 -8.59
C LYS A 219 1.67 -24.98 -8.82
N ASN A 220 0.87 -24.05 -9.32
CA ASN A 220 -0.53 -24.31 -9.65
C ASN A 220 -0.67 -25.34 -10.78
N VAL A 221 0.10 -25.18 -11.86
CA VAL A 221 0.14 -26.11 -12.99
C VAL A 221 0.64 -27.50 -12.55
N GLU A 222 1.73 -27.57 -11.79
CA GLU A 222 2.27 -28.82 -11.24
C GLU A 222 1.24 -29.56 -10.37
N SER A 223 0.55 -28.83 -9.49
CA SER A 223 -0.45 -29.42 -8.59
C SER A 223 -1.69 -29.93 -9.33
N GLY A 224 -2.08 -29.31 -10.44
CA GLY A 224 -3.19 -29.74 -11.29
C GLY A 224 -2.87 -31.01 -12.10
N SER A 225 -1.58 -31.28 -12.36
CA SER A 225 -1.13 -32.45 -13.11
C SER A 225 -1.02 -33.71 -12.25
N LYS A 226 -0.78 -33.58 -10.94
CA LYS A 226 -0.60 -34.70 -9.99
C LYS A 226 -1.87 -35.54 -9.71
N GLY A 227 -3.05 -35.12 -10.18
CA GLY A 227 -4.33 -35.79 -9.92
C GLY A 227 -4.91 -36.60 -11.09
N LYS A 228 -4.17 -36.74 -12.20
CA LYS A 228 -4.57 -37.58 -13.34
C LYS A 228 -3.72 -38.85 -13.34
N GLU A 229 -4.20 -39.88 -12.63
CA GLU A 229 -3.51 -41.15 -12.36
C GLU A 229 -3.22 -42.05 -13.59
N ASN A 230 -3.27 -41.56 -14.84
CA ASN A 230 -3.18 -42.45 -16.01
C ASN A 230 -2.23 -42.06 -17.15
N ASP A 231 -1.38 -41.03 -17.05
CA ASP A 231 -0.41 -40.75 -18.12
C ASP A 231 1.02 -40.63 -17.58
N GLU A 232 1.86 -41.63 -17.91
CA GLU A 232 3.30 -41.71 -17.65
C GLU A 232 4.15 -40.71 -18.48
N GLU A 233 3.56 -39.69 -19.10
CA GLU A 233 4.32 -38.60 -19.71
C GLU A 233 4.60 -37.51 -18.68
N MET A 234 5.80 -37.57 -18.09
CA MET A 234 6.37 -36.44 -17.35
C MET A 234 6.33 -35.21 -18.28
N ILE A 235 5.54 -34.20 -17.91
CA ILE A 235 5.47 -32.94 -18.66
C ILE A 235 6.90 -32.38 -18.75
N SER A 236 7.44 -32.22 -19.98
CA SER A 236 8.76 -31.64 -20.20
C SER A 236 8.86 -30.27 -19.52
N GLU A 237 10.04 -29.89 -19.03
CA GLU A 237 10.29 -28.59 -18.37
C GLU A 237 9.81 -27.40 -19.23
N GLU A 238 10.04 -27.44 -20.55
CA GLU A 238 9.58 -26.40 -21.49
C GLU A 238 8.05 -26.27 -21.53
N THR A 239 7.33 -27.39 -21.58
CA THR A 239 5.85 -27.39 -21.55
C THR A 239 5.32 -26.90 -20.20
N LEU A 240 6.00 -27.23 -19.10
CA LEU A 240 5.63 -26.78 -17.76
C LEU A 240 5.81 -25.26 -17.63
N GLU A 241 6.96 -24.74 -18.06
CA GLU A 241 7.27 -23.31 -18.10
C GLU A 241 6.25 -22.56 -18.98
N HIS A 242 6.00 -23.05 -20.18
CA HIS A 242 5.01 -22.45 -21.09
C HIS A 242 3.63 -22.34 -20.44
N ARG A 243 3.12 -23.43 -19.86
CA ARG A 243 1.83 -23.43 -19.16
C ARG A 243 1.83 -22.47 -17.96
N ALA A 244 2.92 -22.40 -17.22
CA ALA A 244 3.07 -21.48 -16.09
C ALA A 244 3.04 -20.01 -16.54
N VAL A 245 3.78 -19.67 -17.60
CA VAL A 245 3.82 -18.33 -18.20
C VAL A 245 2.43 -17.90 -18.68
N ILE A 246 1.74 -18.76 -19.44
CA ILE A 246 0.38 -18.45 -19.92
C ILE A 246 -0.59 -18.29 -18.73
N ARG A 247 -0.49 -19.14 -17.71
CA ARG A 247 -1.35 -19.05 -16.53
C ARG A 247 -1.12 -17.76 -15.75
N ALA A 248 0.14 -17.37 -15.55
CA ALA A 248 0.50 -16.11 -14.90
C ALA A 248 0.07 -14.89 -15.73
N ALA A 249 0.24 -14.93 -17.05
CA ALA A 249 -0.22 -13.87 -17.95
C ALA A 249 -1.75 -13.70 -17.88
N ASN A 250 -2.52 -14.79 -17.84
CA ASN A 250 -3.97 -14.72 -17.67
C ASN A 250 -4.36 -14.07 -16.33
N TRP A 251 -3.65 -14.40 -15.24
CA TRP A 251 -3.93 -13.77 -13.94
C TRP A 251 -3.59 -12.28 -13.94
N LEU A 252 -2.51 -11.87 -14.60
CA LEU A 252 -2.11 -10.47 -14.70
C LEU A 252 -3.07 -9.67 -15.59
N GLU A 253 -3.52 -10.26 -16.70
CA GLU A 253 -4.52 -9.70 -17.60
C GLU A 253 -5.85 -9.50 -16.87
N GLU A 254 -6.36 -10.53 -16.21
CA GLU A 254 -7.61 -10.48 -15.46
C GLU A 254 -7.54 -9.48 -14.29
N ALA A 255 -6.39 -9.37 -13.60
CA ALA A 255 -6.20 -8.41 -12.52
C ALA A 255 -6.45 -6.95 -12.94
N MET A 256 -6.32 -6.62 -14.23
CA MET A 256 -6.61 -5.27 -14.74
C MET A 256 -8.09 -4.90 -14.66
N ASP A 257 -8.99 -5.89 -14.60
CA ASP A 257 -10.43 -5.66 -14.44
C ASP A 257 -10.85 -5.39 -12.99
N TYR A 258 -9.93 -5.58 -12.03
CA TYR A 258 -10.23 -5.40 -10.61
C TYR A 258 -10.36 -3.93 -10.24
N ASN A 259 -9.40 -3.12 -10.67
CA ASN A 259 -9.40 -1.68 -10.47
C ASN A 259 -10.22 -0.98 -11.56
N ASP A 260 -10.78 0.18 -11.24
CA ASP A 260 -11.42 1.02 -12.24
C ASP A 260 -10.34 1.59 -13.20
N PRO A 261 -10.44 1.37 -14.52
CA PRO A 261 -9.42 1.79 -15.49
C PRO A 261 -9.28 3.31 -15.61
N PHE A 262 -10.27 4.08 -15.17
CA PHE A 262 -10.24 5.55 -15.18
C PHE A 262 -9.64 6.15 -13.90
N ARG A 263 -9.33 5.32 -12.90
CA ARG A 263 -8.77 5.77 -11.62
C ARG A 263 -7.28 5.53 -11.58
N THR A 264 -6.55 6.48 -10.99
CA THR A 264 -5.10 6.35 -10.80
C THR A 264 -4.79 5.35 -9.68
N GLN A 265 -3.56 4.84 -9.65
CA GLN A 265 -3.06 3.95 -8.59
C GLN A 265 -3.12 4.57 -7.18
N TYR A 266 -3.26 5.90 -7.06
CA TYR A 266 -3.38 6.61 -5.79
C TYR A 266 -4.83 6.82 -5.35
N SER A 267 -5.81 6.32 -6.12
CA SER A 267 -7.21 6.44 -5.76
C SER A 267 -7.52 5.60 -4.51
N PRO A 268 -8.33 6.09 -3.56
CA PRO A 268 -8.77 5.30 -2.40
C PRO A 268 -9.70 4.12 -2.78
N TYR A 269 -9.99 3.96 -4.07
CA TYR A 269 -10.76 2.86 -4.67
C TYR A 269 -9.92 1.96 -5.58
N ALA A 270 -8.61 2.21 -5.69
CA ALA A 270 -7.67 1.35 -6.38
C ALA A 270 -6.89 0.52 -5.35
N SER A 271 -6.69 -0.76 -5.64
CA SER A 271 -5.78 -1.62 -4.87
C SER A 271 -4.38 -1.62 -5.48
N ASP A 272 -3.43 -2.14 -4.71
CA ASP A 272 -2.16 -2.61 -5.28
C ASP A 272 -2.35 -3.79 -6.24
N ILE A 273 -1.29 -4.12 -6.97
CA ILE A 273 -1.30 -5.17 -7.99
C ILE A 273 -1.33 -6.57 -7.36
N GLU A 274 -0.78 -6.73 -6.16
CA GLU A 274 -0.78 -7.96 -5.38
C GLU A 274 -2.20 -8.41 -5.02
N GLU A 275 -3.02 -7.48 -4.52
CA GLU A 275 -4.43 -7.71 -4.21
C GLU A 275 -5.22 -8.02 -5.49
N ALA A 276 -5.00 -7.27 -6.57
CA ALA A 276 -5.67 -7.49 -7.85
C ALA A 276 -5.37 -8.88 -8.44
N VAL A 277 -4.11 -9.33 -8.38
CA VAL A 277 -3.73 -10.68 -8.80
C VAL A 277 -4.27 -11.74 -7.84
N ALA A 278 -4.34 -11.48 -6.53
CA ALA A 278 -4.98 -12.40 -5.59
C ALA A 278 -6.47 -12.58 -5.91
N TRP A 279 -7.15 -11.51 -6.32
CA TRP A 279 -8.54 -11.53 -6.79
C TRP A 279 -8.71 -12.35 -8.08
N ALA A 280 -7.86 -12.15 -9.09
CA ALA A 280 -7.90 -12.90 -10.35
C ALA A 280 -7.75 -14.42 -10.14
N ARG A 281 -7.02 -14.81 -9.08
CA ARG A 281 -6.80 -16.22 -8.71
C ARG A 281 -7.96 -16.88 -7.95
N LEU A 282 -9.02 -16.15 -7.62
CA LEU A 282 -10.23 -16.72 -7.01
C LEU A 282 -10.99 -17.59 -8.03
N GLY A 283 -11.77 -18.56 -7.54
CA GLY A 283 -12.46 -19.53 -8.40
C GLY A 283 -13.89 -19.16 -8.81
N ASP A 284 -14.60 -18.37 -8.02
CA ASP A 284 -16.03 -18.11 -8.19
C ASP A 284 -16.26 -16.69 -8.69
N GLU A 285 -16.85 -16.59 -9.87
CA GLU A 285 -17.18 -15.32 -10.54
C GLU A 285 -18.09 -14.41 -9.70
N LYS A 286 -19.01 -14.96 -8.89
CA LYS A 286 -19.84 -14.14 -8.01
C LYS A 286 -19.01 -13.49 -6.91
N VAL A 287 -18.10 -14.26 -6.31
CA VAL A 287 -17.19 -13.75 -5.27
C VAL A 287 -16.29 -12.66 -5.87
N LYS A 288 -15.75 -12.90 -7.07
CA LYS A 288 -14.97 -11.90 -7.81
C LYS A 288 -15.79 -10.63 -8.05
N ALA A 289 -16.99 -10.74 -8.59
CA ALA A 289 -17.85 -9.61 -8.88
C ALA A 289 -18.21 -8.80 -7.62
N GLN A 290 -18.49 -9.47 -6.49
CA GLN A 290 -18.77 -8.81 -5.21
C GLN A 290 -17.54 -8.07 -4.66
N LEU A 291 -16.37 -8.72 -4.61
CA LEU A 291 -15.13 -8.10 -4.13
C LEU A 291 -14.69 -6.93 -5.02
N ARG A 292 -14.83 -7.06 -6.34
CA ARG A 292 -14.61 -5.96 -7.29
C ARG A 292 -15.58 -4.81 -7.05
N GLY A 293 -16.86 -5.13 -6.85
CA GLY A 293 -17.89 -4.15 -6.53
C GLY A 293 -17.58 -3.38 -5.24
N MET A 294 -17.13 -4.06 -4.19
CA MET A 294 -16.67 -3.42 -2.95
C MET A 294 -15.50 -2.48 -3.23
N ARG A 295 -14.43 -2.97 -3.86
CA ARG A 295 -13.23 -2.20 -4.20
C ARG A 295 -13.55 -0.93 -5.00
N GLN A 296 -14.40 -1.03 -6.02
CA GLN A 296 -14.71 0.08 -6.93
C GLN A 296 -15.73 1.08 -6.37
N LYS A 297 -16.58 0.68 -5.41
CA LYS A 297 -17.70 1.49 -4.92
C LYS A 297 -17.57 1.96 -3.48
N ILE A 298 -16.77 1.30 -2.65
CA ILE A 298 -16.63 1.61 -1.22
C ILE A 298 -15.22 2.16 -0.98
N GLN A 299 -15.15 3.40 -0.49
CA GLN A 299 -13.89 4.08 -0.20
C GLN A 299 -13.10 3.31 0.87
N GLU A 300 -11.78 3.23 0.71
CA GLU A 300 -10.87 2.66 1.72
C GLU A 300 -11.18 1.20 2.09
N THR A 301 -11.86 0.46 1.21
CA THR A 301 -12.03 -0.99 1.39
C THR A 301 -10.66 -1.62 1.60
N ASN A 302 -10.49 -2.45 2.63
CA ASN A 302 -9.23 -3.14 2.85
C ASN A 302 -9.40 -4.63 2.53
N LEU A 303 -8.71 -5.14 1.51
CA LEU A 303 -8.82 -6.53 1.05
C LEU A 303 -7.43 -7.18 0.88
N HIS A 304 -6.40 -6.64 1.54
CA HIS A 304 -4.99 -7.03 1.38
C HIS A 304 -4.71 -8.53 1.59
N ASN A 305 -5.59 -9.28 2.26
CA ASN A 305 -5.42 -10.71 2.53
C ASN A 305 -6.47 -11.61 1.84
N ILE A 306 -7.16 -11.14 0.80
CA ILE A 306 -8.14 -11.96 0.04
C ILE A 306 -7.52 -13.23 -0.57
N GLY A 307 -6.21 -13.24 -0.80
CA GLY A 307 -5.48 -14.42 -1.29
C GLY A 307 -5.67 -15.68 -0.45
N ARG A 308 -6.04 -15.56 0.83
CA ARG A 308 -6.36 -16.71 1.70
C ARG A 308 -7.51 -17.58 1.18
N PHE A 309 -8.39 -17.01 0.35
CA PHE A 309 -9.53 -17.69 -0.24
C PHE A 309 -9.22 -18.42 -1.55
N ILE A 310 -7.99 -18.35 -2.07
CA ILE A 310 -7.56 -19.12 -3.24
C ILE A 310 -7.71 -20.62 -2.94
N GLY A 311 -8.39 -21.34 -3.84
CA GLY A 311 -8.79 -22.74 -3.65
C GLY A 311 -9.96 -22.96 -2.68
N LYS A 312 -10.54 -21.90 -2.10
CA LYS A 312 -11.66 -21.94 -1.15
C LYS A 312 -12.85 -21.06 -1.57
N SER A 313 -12.78 -20.50 -2.77
CA SER A 313 -13.81 -19.75 -3.47
C SER A 313 -14.33 -20.54 -4.67
N GLY A 314 -14.53 -21.86 -4.55
CA GLY A 314 -14.99 -22.69 -5.67
C GLY A 314 -16.49 -22.56 -5.96
N PHE A 315 -16.88 -22.93 -7.17
CA PHE A 315 -18.28 -22.95 -7.61
C PHE A 315 -19.15 -23.87 -6.74
N ASN A 316 -20.36 -23.39 -6.43
CA ASN A 316 -21.37 -24.21 -5.77
C ASN A 316 -22.12 -25.05 -6.81
N LYS A 317 -22.01 -26.38 -6.72
CA LYS A 317 -22.66 -27.32 -7.65
C LYS A 317 -24.19 -27.18 -7.73
N TYR A 318 -24.83 -26.57 -6.71
CA TYR A 318 -26.28 -26.34 -6.69
C TYR A 318 -26.68 -25.01 -7.34
N ASP A 319 -25.74 -24.10 -7.66
CA ASP A 319 -26.06 -22.79 -8.22
C ASP A 319 -26.84 -22.85 -9.56
N PRO A 320 -26.47 -23.74 -10.53
CA PRO A 320 -27.22 -23.83 -11.78
C PRO A 320 -28.67 -24.27 -11.56
N GLU A 321 -28.88 -25.29 -10.72
CA GLU A 321 -30.22 -25.80 -10.38
C GLU A 321 -31.02 -24.74 -9.61
N ARG A 322 -30.39 -24.04 -8.67
CA ARG A 322 -31.00 -22.93 -7.91
C ARG A 322 -31.53 -21.83 -8.82
N ARG A 323 -30.71 -21.36 -9.77
CA ARG A 323 -31.11 -20.31 -10.73
C ARG A 323 -32.27 -20.79 -11.61
N LYS A 324 -32.22 -22.04 -12.08
CA LYS A 324 -33.32 -22.65 -12.85
C LYS A 324 -34.62 -22.66 -12.03
N LEU A 325 -34.59 -23.16 -10.81
CA LEU A 325 -35.78 -23.28 -9.94
C LEU A 325 -36.33 -21.91 -9.53
N PHE A 326 -35.46 -20.94 -9.24
CA PHE A 326 -35.90 -19.57 -8.95
C PHE A 326 -36.64 -18.95 -10.14
N TRP A 327 -36.08 -19.11 -11.35
CA TRP A 327 -36.73 -18.67 -12.58
C TRP A 327 -38.06 -19.39 -12.81
N GLN A 328 -38.08 -20.72 -12.70
CA GLN A 328 -39.28 -21.54 -12.87
C GLN A 328 -40.36 -21.09 -11.88
N THR A 329 -40.06 -21.00 -10.59
CA THR A 329 -41.05 -20.66 -9.56
C THR A 329 -41.61 -19.25 -9.71
N LYS A 330 -40.74 -18.26 -9.99
CA LYS A 330 -41.14 -16.86 -10.19
C LYS A 330 -42.07 -16.70 -11.37
N ASN A 331 -41.75 -17.35 -12.49
CA ASN A 331 -42.51 -17.19 -13.73
C ASN A 331 -43.74 -18.11 -13.76
N PHE A 332 -43.73 -19.23 -13.03
CA PHE A 332 -44.85 -20.18 -12.99
C PHE A 332 -46.10 -19.60 -12.32
N GLU A 333 -45.94 -18.82 -11.25
CA GLU A 333 -47.07 -18.10 -10.63
C GLU A 333 -47.69 -17.07 -11.58
N GLN A 334 -46.86 -16.41 -12.39
CA GLN A 334 -47.33 -15.40 -13.33
C GLN A 334 -47.87 -16.03 -14.65
N LEU A 335 -47.35 -17.20 -15.05
CA LEU A 335 -47.87 -18.06 -16.13
C LEU A 335 -49.28 -18.60 -15.81
N ILE A 336 -49.52 -19.04 -14.56
CA ILE A 336 -50.85 -19.47 -14.11
C ILE A 336 -51.84 -18.30 -14.06
N ALA A 337 -51.36 -17.09 -13.75
CA ALA A 337 -52.18 -15.88 -13.68
C ALA A 337 -52.57 -15.29 -15.06
N GLY A 338 -52.04 -15.83 -16.16
CA GLY A 338 -52.32 -15.36 -17.51
C GLY A 338 -51.69 -14.01 -17.88
N ASP A 339 -50.63 -13.59 -17.17
CA ASP A 339 -49.94 -12.32 -17.45
C ASP A 339 -48.98 -12.47 -18.63
N GLU A 340 -49.40 -11.98 -19.80
CA GLU A 340 -48.65 -12.01 -21.07
C GLU A 340 -47.29 -11.29 -21.01
N ARG A 341 -47.01 -10.49 -19.97
CA ARG A 341 -45.73 -9.76 -19.79
C ARG A 341 -44.59 -10.59 -19.19
N VAL A 342 -44.89 -11.78 -18.70
CA VAL A 342 -43.95 -12.73 -18.07
C VAL A 342 -43.07 -13.44 -19.09
N PHE A 343 -43.49 -13.31 -20.35
CA PHE A 343 -42.99 -14.03 -21.50
C PHE A 343 -41.72 -13.37 -22.10
N GLU A 344 -41.28 -12.20 -21.63
CA GLU A 344 -40.01 -11.62 -22.07
C GLU A 344 -38.78 -12.42 -21.53
N GLN A 345 -38.28 -13.38 -22.32
CA GLN A 345 -36.98 -14.14 -22.29
C GLN A 345 -37.00 -15.60 -21.76
N PRO A 346 -36.10 -16.52 -22.21
CA PRO A 346 -35.11 -16.52 -23.32
C PRO A 346 -35.58 -17.18 -24.63
N HIS A 347 -36.59 -18.05 -24.60
CA HIS A 347 -37.19 -18.67 -25.79
C HIS A 347 -37.99 -17.66 -26.64
N LEU A 348 -38.45 -16.57 -26.01
CA LEU A 348 -39.01 -15.40 -26.69
C LEU A 348 -37.98 -14.36 -27.11
N GLN A 349 -36.75 -14.44 -26.62
CA GLN A 349 -35.66 -13.66 -27.22
C GLN A 349 -35.37 -14.22 -28.62
N GLU A 350 -35.42 -15.54 -28.78
CA GLU A 350 -35.31 -16.19 -30.08
C GLU A 350 -36.52 -15.93 -30.98
N TYR A 351 -37.75 -15.93 -30.47
CA TYR A 351 -38.93 -15.49 -31.24
C TYR A 351 -38.84 -14.01 -31.62
N ALA A 352 -38.48 -13.12 -30.68
CA ALA A 352 -38.33 -11.69 -30.95
C ALA A 352 -37.19 -11.40 -31.93
N TYR A 353 -36.05 -12.09 -31.83
CA TYR A 353 -34.96 -11.99 -32.82
C TYR A 353 -35.41 -12.52 -34.18
N LYS A 354 -36.10 -13.67 -34.24
CA LYS A 354 -36.61 -14.23 -35.50
C LYS A 354 -37.69 -13.35 -36.13
N LEU A 355 -38.58 -12.75 -35.32
CA LEU A 355 -39.60 -11.81 -35.76
C LEU A 355 -38.96 -10.50 -36.24
N GLN A 356 -37.96 -9.99 -35.51
CA GLN A 356 -37.20 -8.79 -35.88
C GLN A 356 -36.37 -9.01 -37.15
N ASP A 357 -35.78 -10.19 -37.35
CA ASP A 357 -35.09 -10.58 -38.59
C ASP A 357 -36.08 -10.71 -39.76
N LEU A 358 -37.27 -11.26 -39.52
CA LEU A 358 -38.38 -11.32 -40.50
C LEU A 358 -38.88 -9.93 -40.90
N GLU A 359 -39.08 -9.03 -39.93
CA GLU A 359 -39.48 -7.64 -40.14
C GLU A 359 -38.40 -6.87 -40.91
N LYS A 360 -37.13 -7.09 -40.58
CA LYS A 360 -35.99 -6.49 -41.27
C LYS A 360 -35.83 -7.01 -42.70
N ASP A 361 -36.03 -8.30 -42.94
CA ASP A 361 -35.98 -8.87 -44.30
C ASP A 361 -37.15 -8.37 -45.18
N LEU A 362 -38.31 -8.06 -44.59
CA LEU A 362 -39.41 -7.38 -45.27
C LEU A 362 -39.05 -5.91 -45.58
N GLU A 363 -38.45 -5.19 -44.63
CA GLU A 363 -38.02 -3.79 -44.78
C GLU A 363 -36.90 -3.65 -45.83
N ASP A 364 -35.95 -4.59 -45.86
CA ASP A 364 -34.88 -4.73 -46.86
C ASP A 364 -35.38 -5.26 -48.22
N LYS A 365 -36.68 -5.58 -48.35
CA LYS A 365 -37.34 -6.16 -49.55
C LYS A 365 -36.77 -7.51 -50.01
N LYS A 366 -36.22 -8.32 -49.10
CA LYS A 366 -35.75 -9.68 -49.40
C LYS A 366 -36.87 -10.72 -49.42
N ILE A 367 -38.00 -10.42 -48.77
CA ILE A 367 -39.22 -11.23 -48.80
C ILE A 367 -40.43 -10.34 -49.15
N THR A 368 -41.48 -10.96 -49.68
CA THR A 368 -42.76 -10.29 -49.94
C THR A 368 -43.66 -10.24 -48.70
N GLN A 369 -44.68 -9.37 -48.69
CA GLN A 369 -45.66 -9.31 -47.59
C GLN A 369 -46.39 -10.64 -47.39
N GLU A 370 -46.72 -11.33 -48.48
CA GLU A 370 -47.42 -12.63 -48.46
C GLU A 370 -46.54 -13.74 -47.85
N GLU A 371 -45.23 -13.72 -48.13
CA GLU A 371 -44.24 -14.61 -47.50
C GLU A 371 -43.98 -14.27 -46.03
N PHE A 372 -44.00 -12.97 -45.67
CA PHE A 372 -43.90 -12.53 -44.28
C PHE A 372 -45.09 -13.02 -43.46
N ASP A 373 -46.30 -12.83 -43.96
CA ASP A 373 -47.53 -13.23 -43.27
C ASP A 373 -47.56 -14.75 -43.04
N THR A 374 -47.13 -15.54 -44.03
CA THR A 374 -47.02 -17.01 -43.92
C THR A 374 -45.98 -17.44 -42.87
N LYS A 375 -44.77 -16.89 -42.94
CA LYS A 375 -43.68 -17.23 -42.00
C LYS A 375 -43.96 -16.75 -40.58
N LYS A 376 -44.65 -15.62 -40.43
CA LYS A 376 -45.13 -15.13 -39.14
C LYS A 376 -46.17 -16.09 -38.55
N GLN A 377 -47.08 -16.59 -39.38
CA GLN A 377 -48.07 -17.58 -38.95
C GLN A 377 -47.43 -18.90 -38.49
N GLU A 378 -46.38 -19.37 -39.17
CA GLU A 378 -45.58 -20.52 -38.74
C GLU A 378 -44.82 -20.26 -37.43
N LEU A 379 -44.27 -19.05 -37.27
CA LEU A 379 -43.57 -18.63 -36.06
C LEU A 379 -44.53 -18.49 -34.86
N ASP A 380 -45.73 -17.97 -35.09
CA ASP A 380 -46.83 -17.87 -34.12
C ASP A 380 -47.35 -19.27 -33.72
N GLN A 381 -47.46 -20.19 -34.67
CA GLN A 381 -47.83 -21.58 -34.40
C GLN A 381 -46.74 -22.31 -33.62
N TRP A 382 -45.46 -22.14 -34.00
CA TRP A 382 -44.32 -22.63 -33.22
C TRP A 382 -44.34 -22.08 -31.78
N PHE A 383 -44.73 -20.82 -31.60
CA PHE A 383 -44.87 -20.18 -30.29
C PHE A 383 -46.01 -20.79 -29.46
N GLU A 384 -47.19 -20.99 -30.05
CA GLU A 384 -48.34 -21.63 -29.38
C GLU A 384 -48.10 -23.13 -29.06
N GLU A 385 -47.39 -23.87 -29.91
CA GLU A 385 -46.98 -25.26 -29.64
C GLU A 385 -46.00 -25.36 -28.45
N ASN A 386 -45.16 -24.34 -28.24
CA ASN A 386 -44.28 -24.24 -27.07
C ASN A 386 -44.99 -23.71 -25.80
N LYS A 387 -46.13 -23.03 -25.95
CA LYS A 387 -46.96 -22.48 -24.86
C LYS A 387 -47.75 -23.56 -24.10
N ILE A 388 -48.12 -24.67 -24.74
CA ILE A 388 -49.02 -25.70 -24.19
C ILE A 388 -48.30 -26.83 -23.41
N SER A 389 -46.98 -27.03 -23.49
CA SER A 389 -46.35 -28.25 -22.91
C SER A 389 -45.32 -28.05 -21.80
N PHE A 390 -45.33 -26.98 -20.98
CA PHE A 390 -44.39 -26.91 -19.84
C PHE A 390 -44.70 -27.96 -18.74
N LEU A 391 -45.98 -28.13 -18.39
CA LEU A 391 -46.43 -29.18 -17.45
C LEU A 391 -46.13 -30.58 -18.01
N GLU A 392 -46.46 -30.82 -19.28
CA GLU A 392 -46.22 -32.10 -19.95
C GLU A 392 -44.73 -32.40 -20.12
N GLN A 393 -43.90 -31.41 -20.45
CA GLN A 393 -42.44 -31.56 -20.56
C GLN A 393 -41.77 -31.80 -19.21
N GLU A 394 -42.14 -31.06 -18.15
CA GLU A 394 -41.56 -31.29 -16.83
C GLU A 394 -42.10 -32.60 -16.22
N ASN A 395 -43.37 -32.98 -16.43
CA ASN A 395 -43.89 -34.31 -16.06
C ASN A 395 -43.11 -35.43 -16.80
N SER A 396 -42.90 -35.28 -18.11
CA SER A 396 -42.15 -36.26 -18.92
C SER A 396 -40.68 -36.37 -18.50
N ARG A 397 -40.05 -35.24 -18.14
CA ARG A 397 -38.69 -35.22 -17.57
C ARG A 397 -38.62 -35.93 -16.22
N GLU A 398 -39.56 -35.68 -15.31
CA GLU A 398 -39.58 -36.34 -14.01
C GLU A 398 -39.83 -37.85 -14.16
N ILE A 399 -40.75 -38.28 -15.04
CA ILE A 399 -40.94 -39.69 -15.38
C ILE A 399 -39.65 -40.32 -15.91
N SER A 400 -38.94 -39.63 -16.82
CA SER A 400 -37.65 -40.10 -17.36
C SER A 400 -36.56 -40.20 -16.28
N LYS A 401 -36.56 -39.29 -15.29
CA LYS A 401 -35.64 -39.37 -14.14
C LYS A 401 -35.98 -40.55 -13.24
N GLN A 402 -37.26 -40.79 -12.97
CA GLN A 402 -37.70 -41.95 -12.18
C GLN A 402 -37.33 -43.27 -12.86
N GLU A 403 -37.42 -43.34 -14.19
CA GLU A 403 -37.00 -44.53 -14.93
C GLU A 403 -35.49 -44.77 -14.80
N LYS A 404 -34.67 -43.72 -14.94
CA LYS A 404 -33.21 -43.80 -14.71
C LYS A 404 -32.85 -44.18 -13.29
N TRP A 405 -33.58 -43.65 -12.29
CA TRP A 405 -33.40 -44.00 -10.89
C TRP A 405 -33.73 -45.48 -10.64
N ARG A 406 -34.89 -45.96 -11.11
CA ARG A 406 -35.29 -47.38 -11.00
C ARG A 406 -34.23 -48.30 -11.58
N ALA A 407 -33.73 -48.00 -12.79
CA ALA A 407 -32.69 -48.78 -13.44
C ALA A 407 -31.39 -48.80 -12.62
N SER A 408 -30.95 -47.65 -12.11
CA SER A 408 -29.72 -47.54 -11.31
C SER A 408 -29.82 -48.26 -9.97
N GLU A 409 -30.97 -48.14 -9.29
CA GLU A 409 -31.20 -48.74 -7.98
C GLU A 409 -31.35 -50.27 -8.10
N THR A 410 -32.04 -50.76 -9.12
CA THR A 410 -32.13 -52.20 -9.43
C THR A 410 -30.74 -52.77 -9.73
N ALA A 411 -29.91 -52.07 -10.50
CA ALA A 411 -28.52 -52.48 -10.77
C ALA A 411 -27.67 -52.51 -9.49
N ARG A 412 -27.85 -51.54 -8.58
CA ARG A 412 -27.19 -51.51 -7.26
C ARG A 412 -27.59 -52.71 -6.41
N LEU A 413 -28.89 -53.04 -6.35
CA LEU A 413 -29.40 -54.21 -5.64
C LEU A 413 -28.87 -55.51 -6.26
N GLN A 414 -28.82 -55.60 -7.59
CA GLN A 414 -28.27 -56.78 -8.30
C GLN A 414 -26.78 -56.96 -7.98
N ALA A 415 -25.99 -55.88 -7.99
CA ALA A 415 -24.58 -55.94 -7.62
C ALA A 415 -24.39 -56.37 -6.16
N LYS A 416 -25.26 -55.90 -5.25
CA LYS A 416 -25.27 -56.30 -3.84
C LYS A 416 -25.63 -57.78 -3.66
N LEU A 417 -26.60 -58.28 -4.43
CA LEU A 417 -27.01 -59.69 -4.45
C LEU A 417 -25.84 -60.57 -4.91
N VAL A 418 -25.24 -60.28 -6.06
CA VAL A 418 -24.09 -61.03 -6.61
C VAL A 418 -22.93 -61.09 -5.61
N LYS A 419 -22.62 -59.96 -4.97
CA LYS A 419 -21.58 -59.91 -3.93
C LYS A 419 -21.89 -60.84 -2.76
N ARG A 420 -23.12 -60.77 -2.23
CA ARG A 420 -23.53 -61.58 -1.08
C ARG A 420 -23.69 -63.07 -1.41
N PHE A 421 -24.09 -63.42 -2.64
CA PHE A 421 -24.05 -64.79 -3.13
C PHE A 421 -22.62 -65.34 -3.11
N GLY A 422 -21.65 -64.60 -3.66
CA GLY A 422 -20.24 -65.01 -3.60
C GLY A 422 -19.70 -65.13 -2.16
N GLU A 423 -20.16 -64.27 -1.23
CA GLU A 423 -19.81 -64.37 0.19
C GLU A 423 -20.38 -65.65 0.84
N ILE A 424 -21.62 -66.04 0.53
CA ILE A 424 -22.27 -67.25 1.09
C ILE A 424 -21.69 -68.53 0.47
N GLU A 425 -21.44 -68.54 -0.84
CA GLU A 425 -20.84 -69.68 -1.55
C GLU A 425 -19.45 -70.02 -1.01
N ALA A 426 -18.68 -69.01 -0.62
CA ALA A 426 -17.33 -69.14 -0.06
C ALA A 426 -17.27 -69.61 1.41
N LEU A 427 -18.39 -69.66 2.14
CA LEU A 427 -18.43 -70.17 3.51
C LEU A 427 -18.38 -71.70 3.54
N ASP A 428 -17.74 -72.27 4.56
CA ASP A 428 -17.71 -73.73 4.79
C ASP A 428 -18.95 -74.15 5.60
N LEU A 429 -20.11 -74.18 4.94
CA LEU A 429 -21.41 -74.53 5.51
C LEU A 429 -21.98 -75.78 4.81
N PRO A 430 -22.81 -76.59 5.49
CA PRO A 430 -23.57 -77.66 4.86
C PRO A 430 -24.43 -77.15 3.69
N GLU A 431 -24.51 -77.90 2.58
CA GLU A 431 -25.20 -77.45 1.36
C GLU A 431 -26.68 -77.09 1.59
N GLU A 432 -27.39 -77.84 2.44
CA GLU A 432 -28.78 -77.53 2.80
C GLU A 432 -28.93 -76.15 3.48
N GLU A 433 -27.93 -75.74 4.27
CA GLU A 433 -27.92 -74.46 4.97
C GLU A 433 -27.51 -73.31 4.02
N LYS A 434 -26.61 -73.57 3.07
CA LYS A 434 -26.29 -72.63 1.98
C LYS A 434 -27.50 -72.38 1.09
N GLU A 435 -28.20 -73.43 0.66
CA GLU A 435 -29.40 -73.30 -0.18
C GLU A 435 -30.50 -72.48 0.52
N LEU A 436 -30.72 -72.71 1.82
CA LEU A 436 -31.68 -71.94 2.63
C LEU A 436 -31.28 -70.46 2.72
N GLN A 437 -30.01 -70.15 2.94
CA GLN A 437 -29.53 -68.76 3.02
C GLN A 437 -29.57 -68.06 1.66
N LEU A 438 -29.20 -68.75 0.57
CA LEU A 438 -29.29 -68.23 -0.79
C LEU A 438 -30.75 -67.97 -1.20
N ALA A 439 -31.67 -68.89 -0.90
CA ALA A 439 -33.10 -68.73 -1.15
C ALA A 439 -33.70 -67.56 -0.34
N SER A 440 -33.30 -67.42 0.93
CA SER A 440 -33.71 -66.27 1.76
C SER A 440 -33.18 -64.95 1.21
N LEU A 441 -31.93 -64.91 0.74
CA LEU A 441 -31.33 -63.70 0.16
C LEU A 441 -31.96 -63.33 -1.19
N GLN A 442 -32.27 -64.33 -2.01
CA GLN A 442 -33.01 -64.12 -3.26
C GLN A 442 -34.40 -63.55 -2.99
N SER A 443 -35.11 -64.09 -1.99
CA SER A 443 -36.42 -63.57 -1.56
C SER A 443 -36.34 -62.13 -1.02
N GLU A 444 -35.28 -61.79 -0.27
CA GLU A 444 -35.01 -60.42 0.19
C GLU A 444 -34.82 -59.47 -1.00
N PHE A 445 -34.01 -59.87 -1.99
CA PHE A 445 -33.79 -59.09 -3.21
C PHE A 445 -35.06 -58.91 -4.04
N ASP A 446 -35.83 -59.97 -4.27
CA ASP A 446 -37.06 -59.91 -5.05
C ASP A 446 -38.08 -58.96 -4.40
N ARG A 447 -38.17 -58.99 -3.06
CA ARG A 447 -38.99 -58.05 -2.28
C ARG A 447 -38.50 -56.60 -2.43
N ASP A 448 -37.20 -56.38 -2.33
CA ASP A 448 -36.60 -55.04 -2.43
C ASP A 448 -36.75 -54.46 -3.86
N VAL A 449 -36.59 -55.29 -4.90
CA VAL A 449 -36.85 -54.89 -6.31
C VAL A 449 -38.34 -54.63 -6.55
N ALA A 450 -39.23 -55.45 -5.98
CA ALA A 450 -40.67 -55.20 -6.05
C ALA A 450 -41.04 -53.86 -5.39
N ALA A 451 -40.44 -53.55 -4.23
CA ALA A 451 -40.64 -52.27 -3.56
C ALA A 451 -40.14 -51.07 -4.41
N VAL A 452 -38.96 -51.17 -5.03
CA VAL A 452 -38.44 -50.14 -5.95
C VAL A 452 -39.36 -49.97 -7.18
N THR A 453 -39.89 -51.07 -7.71
CA THR A 453 -40.79 -51.05 -8.86
C THR A 453 -42.15 -50.44 -8.51
N GLN A 454 -42.66 -50.73 -7.32
CA GLN A 454 -43.88 -50.15 -6.78
C GLN A 454 -43.71 -48.64 -6.60
N ASP A 455 -42.65 -48.18 -5.92
CA ASP A 455 -42.35 -46.75 -5.73
C ASP A 455 -42.23 -46.02 -7.08
N TYR A 456 -41.52 -46.61 -8.05
CA TYR A 456 -41.48 -46.09 -9.42
C TYR A 456 -42.89 -45.95 -10.03
N SER A 457 -43.74 -46.97 -9.92
CA SER A 457 -45.09 -46.96 -10.50
C SER A 457 -45.99 -45.90 -9.86
N GLU A 458 -45.90 -45.72 -8.55
CA GLU A 458 -46.65 -44.72 -7.78
C GLU A 458 -46.20 -43.30 -8.16
N GLN A 459 -44.89 -43.06 -8.27
CA GLN A 459 -44.33 -41.77 -8.69
C GLN A 459 -44.70 -41.42 -10.14
N VAL A 460 -44.64 -42.39 -11.06
CA VAL A 460 -45.06 -42.17 -12.46
C VAL A 460 -46.55 -41.90 -12.55
N ALA A 461 -47.38 -42.60 -11.78
CA ALA A 461 -48.82 -42.33 -11.71
C ALA A 461 -49.08 -40.90 -11.22
N TYR A 462 -48.41 -40.47 -10.15
CA TYR A 462 -48.47 -39.10 -9.64
C TYR A 462 -48.12 -38.08 -10.73
N PHE A 463 -46.97 -38.21 -11.40
CA PHE A 463 -46.57 -37.25 -12.45
C PHE A 463 -47.50 -37.25 -13.67
N LYS A 464 -48.14 -38.37 -14.01
CA LYS A 464 -49.13 -38.44 -15.10
C LYS A 464 -50.43 -37.71 -14.75
N SER A 465 -50.81 -37.64 -13.47
CA SER A 465 -52.03 -36.97 -13.00
C SER A 465 -51.78 -35.62 -12.32
N ARG A 466 -50.53 -35.14 -12.28
CA ARG A 466 -50.13 -33.93 -11.55
C ARG A 466 -50.74 -32.67 -12.19
N THR A 467 -51.41 -31.84 -11.38
CA THR A 467 -51.97 -30.56 -11.82
C THR A 467 -50.93 -29.44 -11.87
N ALA A 468 -51.29 -28.30 -12.45
CA ALA A 468 -50.43 -27.12 -12.47
C ALA A 468 -50.14 -26.62 -11.03
N GLU A 469 -51.13 -26.56 -10.15
CA GLU A 469 -50.96 -26.14 -8.75
C GLU A 469 -50.02 -27.07 -7.99
N GLN A 470 -50.13 -28.38 -8.22
CA GLN A 470 -49.23 -29.37 -7.63
C GLN A 470 -47.80 -29.24 -8.17
N LEU A 471 -47.62 -28.99 -9.47
CA LEU A 471 -46.30 -28.65 -10.02
C LEU A 471 -45.72 -27.37 -9.38
N SER A 472 -46.55 -26.34 -9.14
CA SER A 472 -46.11 -25.12 -8.42
C SER A 472 -45.55 -25.46 -7.05
N SER A 473 -46.30 -26.28 -6.29
CA SER A 473 -45.90 -26.71 -4.95
C SER A 473 -44.60 -27.52 -4.99
N ASP A 474 -44.51 -28.51 -5.87
CA ASP A 474 -43.31 -29.35 -6.03
C ASP A 474 -42.07 -28.50 -6.37
N LEU A 475 -42.23 -27.49 -7.24
CA LEU A 475 -41.14 -26.59 -7.62
C LEU A 475 -40.71 -25.71 -6.44
N LYS A 476 -41.63 -25.19 -5.64
CA LYS A 476 -41.34 -24.43 -4.41
C LYS A 476 -40.62 -25.28 -3.36
N ASP A 477 -41.10 -26.51 -3.14
CA ASP A 477 -40.47 -27.44 -2.20
C ASP A 477 -39.05 -27.81 -2.66
N ARG A 478 -38.89 -28.05 -3.97
CA ARG A 478 -37.57 -28.31 -4.55
C ARG A 478 -36.65 -27.09 -4.47
N GLN A 479 -37.18 -25.90 -4.72
CA GLN A 479 -36.46 -24.64 -4.58
C GLN A 479 -35.97 -24.47 -3.14
N ALA A 480 -36.83 -24.64 -2.14
CA ALA A 480 -36.47 -24.55 -0.72
C ALA A 480 -35.37 -25.56 -0.33
N LEU A 481 -35.47 -26.80 -0.82
CA LEU A 481 -34.46 -27.83 -0.60
C LEU A 481 -33.10 -27.48 -1.24
N VAL A 482 -33.12 -27.02 -2.49
CA VAL A 482 -31.91 -26.63 -3.23
C VAL A 482 -31.29 -25.38 -2.62
N GLU A 483 -32.08 -24.41 -2.19
CA GLU A 483 -31.62 -23.22 -1.46
C GLU A 483 -30.91 -23.61 -0.17
N THR A 484 -31.52 -24.48 0.64
CA THR A 484 -30.93 -24.99 1.87
C THR A 484 -29.59 -25.70 1.61
N ARG A 485 -29.52 -26.51 0.55
CA ARG A 485 -28.27 -27.20 0.14
C ARG A 485 -27.23 -26.22 -0.37
N TYR A 486 -27.64 -25.21 -1.14
CA TYR A 486 -26.79 -24.15 -1.65
C TYR A 486 -26.17 -23.37 -0.49
N GLU A 487 -26.97 -22.85 0.43
CA GLU A 487 -26.53 -22.10 1.61
C GLU A 487 -25.55 -22.91 2.48
N LYS A 488 -25.86 -24.19 2.74
CA LYS A 488 -24.98 -25.08 3.51
C LYS A 488 -23.61 -25.28 2.84
N ARG A 489 -23.58 -25.36 1.50
CA ARG A 489 -22.38 -25.64 0.71
C ARG A 489 -21.71 -24.40 0.09
N LYS A 490 -22.09 -23.20 0.53
CA LYS A 490 -21.35 -21.97 0.17
C LYS A 490 -19.86 -22.11 0.45
N SER A 491 -19.07 -21.56 -0.46
CA SER A 491 -17.61 -21.50 -0.36
C SER A 491 -17.19 -20.65 0.84
N LEU A 492 -15.94 -20.77 1.31
CA LEU A 492 -15.50 -19.97 2.47
C LEU A 492 -15.49 -18.48 2.18
N ALA A 493 -15.21 -18.10 0.93
CA ALA A 493 -15.27 -16.71 0.49
C ALA A 493 -16.70 -16.19 0.48
N GLN A 494 -17.67 -16.96 -0.04
CA GLN A 494 -19.09 -16.60 0.00
C GLN A 494 -19.58 -16.41 1.44
N LYS A 495 -19.19 -17.32 2.36
CA LYS A 495 -19.55 -17.21 3.78
C LYS A 495 -18.98 -15.97 4.44
N ALA A 496 -17.74 -15.61 4.12
CA ALA A 496 -17.10 -14.39 4.62
C ALA A 496 -17.81 -13.14 4.11
N LEU A 497 -18.20 -13.12 2.84
CA LEU A 497 -18.96 -12.02 2.26
C LEU A 497 -20.35 -11.92 2.88
N ASP A 498 -21.10 -13.03 3.03
CA ASP A 498 -22.41 -13.01 3.68
C ASP A 498 -22.33 -12.40 5.10
N LEU A 499 -21.34 -12.81 5.89
CA LEU A 499 -21.12 -12.29 7.25
C LEU A 499 -20.70 -10.81 7.25
N HIS A 500 -19.85 -10.42 6.30
CA HIS A 500 -19.45 -9.02 6.12
C HIS A 500 -20.66 -8.13 5.80
N PHE A 501 -21.48 -8.52 4.82
CA PHE A 501 -22.68 -7.77 4.45
C PHE A 501 -23.74 -7.78 5.56
N ALA A 502 -23.87 -8.87 6.31
CA ALA A 502 -24.81 -8.93 7.42
C ALA A 502 -24.43 -7.98 8.57
N THR A 503 -23.15 -7.89 8.92
CA THR A 503 -22.71 -7.22 10.17
C THR A 503 -22.07 -5.84 9.97
N ASN A 504 -21.47 -5.57 8.82
CA ASN A 504 -20.67 -4.36 8.59
C ASN A 504 -21.32 -3.34 7.65
N HIS A 505 -22.38 -3.69 6.92
CA HIS A 505 -23.07 -2.73 6.06
C HIS A 505 -24.08 -1.90 6.86
N ILE A 506 -23.90 -0.57 6.80
CA ILE A 506 -24.85 0.44 7.27
C ILE A 506 -25.73 0.81 6.07
N SER A 507 -27.05 0.71 6.20
CA SER A 507 -27.99 1.18 5.18
C SER A 507 -27.82 2.70 5.01
N SER A 508 -27.81 3.16 3.77
CA SER A 508 -27.36 4.49 3.33
C SER A 508 -28.17 5.70 3.84
N ASP A 509 -29.07 5.54 4.82
CA ASP A 509 -29.97 6.61 5.27
C ASP A 509 -30.06 6.77 6.80
N ASP A 510 -29.35 5.99 7.63
CA ASP A 510 -29.41 6.13 9.10
C ASP A 510 -28.04 6.25 9.75
N ASP A 511 -27.98 7.13 10.77
CA ASP A 511 -26.84 7.52 11.60
C ASP A 511 -25.69 6.50 11.70
N TYR A 512 -24.46 7.01 11.72
CA TYR A 512 -23.23 6.27 12.07
C TYR A 512 -23.36 5.52 13.43
N GLN A 513 -24.36 5.87 14.25
CA GLN A 513 -24.71 5.24 15.52
C GLN A 513 -25.69 4.05 15.41
N SER A 514 -26.29 3.78 14.25
CA SER A 514 -27.31 2.73 14.07
C SER A 514 -26.76 1.30 14.20
N LYS A 515 -25.44 1.12 13.97
CA LYS A 515 -24.73 -0.15 14.17
C LYS A 515 -23.40 0.05 14.91
N PRO A 516 -23.40 0.09 16.26
CA PRO A 516 -22.20 0.38 17.06
C PRO A 516 -21.07 -0.66 16.90
N LEU A 517 -21.40 -1.86 16.40
CA LEU A 517 -20.44 -2.96 16.16
C LEU A 517 -19.95 -3.06 14.71
N ALA A 518 -20.45 -2.22 13.80
CA ALA A 518 -20.05 -2.25 12.40
C ALA A 518 -18.53 -2.02 12.25
N GLY A 519 -17.91 -2.83 11.39
CA GLY A 519 -16.50 -2.75 11.04
C GLY A 519 -15.53 -3.30 12.10
N ILE A 520 -15.99 -3.71 13.29
CA ILE A 520 -15.11 -4.25 14.33
C ILE A 520 -14.53 -5.60 13.89
N VAL A 521 -15.33 -6.47 13.27
CA VAL A 521 -14.87 -7.78 12.78
C VAL A 521 -14.59 -7.74 11.28
N ASP A 522 -13.34 -7.99 10.91
CA ASP A 522 -12.91 -8.12 9.53
C ASP A 522 -12.98 -9.58 9.04
N TRP A 523 -14.18 -9.95 8.60
CA TRP A 523 -14.51 -11.28 8.07
C TRP A 523 -13.67 -11.72 6.88
N ILE A 524 -13.08 -10.78 6.15
CA ILE A 524 -12.33 -11.08 4.92
C ILE A 524 -10.86 -11.29 5.26
N ASN A 525 -10.21 -10.34 5.91
CA ASN A 525 -8.75 -10.38 6.06
C ASN A 525 -8.31 -11.23 7.26
N PHE A 526 -9.07 -11.22 8.36
CA PHE A 526 -8.55 -11.65 9.66
C PHE A 526 -9.24 -12.89 10.24
N VAL A 527 -10.57 -13.02 10.10
CA VAL A 527 -11.31 -14.10 10.81
C VAL A 527 -10.84 -15.51 10.42
N PRO A 528 -10.53 -16.42 11.37
CA PRO A 528 -10.18 -17.81 11.06
C PRO A 528 -11.27 -18.57 10.29
N PHE A 529 -10.90 -19.51 9.41
CA PHE A 529 -11.88 -20.27 8.62
C PHE A 529 -12.83 -21.13 9.47
N GLY A 530 -12.39 -21.59 10.65
CA GLY A 530 -13.23 -22.31 11.60
C GLY A 530 -14.35 -21.43 12.14
N THR A 531 -13.98 -20.23 12.60
CA THR A 531 -14.89 -19.17 13.08
C THR A 531 -15.86 -18.78 11.97
N LEU A 532 -15.37 -18.51 10.74
CA LEU A 532 -16.23 -18.23 9.59
C LEU A 532 -17.32 -19.29 9.35
N LYS A 533 -16.96 -20.58 9.43
CA LYS A 533 -17.94 -21.68 9.26
C LYS A 533 -18.96 -21.72 10.39
N ARG A 534 -18.55 -21.45 11.64
CA ARG A 534 -19.43 -21.49 12.82
C ARG A 534 -20.34 -20.27 12.85
N SER A 535 -19.81 -19.06 12.65
CA SER A 535 -20.58 -17.82 12.57
C SER A 535 -21.58 -17.86 11.42
N HIS A 536 -21.21 -18.35 10.23
CA HIS A 536 -22.16 -18.50 9.12
C HIS A 536 -23.29 -19.48 9.45
N ARG A 537 -22.97 -20.56 10.18
CA ARG A 537 -23.99 -21.50 10.66
C ARG A 537 -24.94 -20.84 11.65
N LEU A 538 -24.41 -20.11 12.65
CA LEU A 538 -25.20 -19.37 13.62
C LEU A 538 -26.12 -18.35 12.95
N MET A 539 -25.60 -17.63 11.95
CA MET A 539 -26.36 -16.65 11.18
C MET A 539 -27.54 -17.31 10.46
N ARG A 540 -27.29 -18.44 9.80
CA ARG A 540 -28.34 -19.23 9.14
C ARG A 540 -29.36 -19.81 10.14
N ASP A 541 -28.91 -20.17 11.33
CA ASP A 541 -29.76 -20.69 12.40
C ASP A 541 -30.53 -19.55 13.13
N GLY A 542 -30.40 -18.28 12.68
CA GLY A 542 -31.18 -17.13 13.14
C GLY A 542 -30.56 -16.33 14.29
N ALA A 543 -29.25 -16.46 14.55
CA ALA A 543 -28.57 -15.65 15.55
C ALA A 543 -28.56 -14.16 15.17
N SER A 544 -28.69 -13.28 16.18
CA SER A 544 -28.58 -11.82 15.99
C SER A 544 -27.18 -11.41 15.54
N GLU A 545 -27.07 -10.28 14.83
CA GLU A 545 -25.79 -9.69 14.40
C GLU A 545 -24.81 -9.51 15.58
N GLU A 546 -25.32 -9.02 16.72
CA GLU A 546 -24.54 -8.83 17.95
C GLU A 546 -23.91 -10.14 18.43
N ARG A 547 -24.70 -11.21 18.49
CA ARG A 547 -24.23 -12.53 18.94
C ARG A 547 -23.19 -13.10 17.99
N LEU A 548 -23.32 -12.85 16.68
CA LEU A 548 -22.33 -13.26 15.69
C LEU A 548 -20.99 -12.55 15.90
N VAL A 549 -21.04 -11.24 16.14
CA VAL A 549 -19.86 -10.40 16.37
C VAL A 549 -19.20 -10.78 17.69
N GLU A 550 -19.93 -10.87 18.80
CA GLU A 550 -19.40 -11.28 20.11
C GLU A 550 -18.68 -12.63 20.06
N TYR A 551 -19.33 -13.63 19.43
CA TYR A 551 -18.75 -14.96 19.30
C TYR A 551 -17.47 -14.94 18.45
N ALA A 552 -17.49 -14.22 17.33
CA ALA A 552 -16.32 -14.10 16.47
C ALA A 552 -15.17 -13.38 17.18
N LEU A 553 -15.46 -12.26 17.87
CA LEU A 553 -14.47 -11.52 18.64
C LEU A 553 -13.81 -12.40 19.69
N THR A 554 -14.60 -13.13 20.46
CA THR A 554 -14.07 -14.00 21.51
C THR A 554 -13.16 -15.08 20.93
N GLU A 555 -13.56 -15.73 19.84
CA GLU A 555 -12.71 -16.74 19.19
C GLU A 555 -11.43 -16.14 18.59
N ILE A 556 -11.49 -14.94 18.02
CA ILE A 556 -10.33 -14.27 17.43
C ILE A 556 -9.34 -13.85 18.53
N ILE A 557 -9.85 -13.25 19.60
CA ILE A 557 -9.06 -12.77 20.73
C ILE A 557 -8.35 -13.93 21.43
N CYS A 558 -9.08 -15.01 21.73
CA CYS A 558 -8.51 -16.16 22.44
C CYS A 558 -7.65 -17.04 21.53
N GLY A 559 -7.95 -17.07 20.23
CA GLY A 559 -7.10 -17.67 19.22
C GLY A 559 -6.75 -19.13 19.48
N ALA A 560 -5.44 -19.43 19.51
CA ALA A 560 -4.90 -20.78 19.67
C ALA A 560 -5.22 -21.40 21.05
N ARG A 561 -5.35 -20.58 22.10
CA ARG A 561 -5.69 -21.04 23.47
C ARG A 561 -7.10 -21.65 23.54
N GLY A 562 -7.99 -21.24 22.65
CA GLY A 562 -9.42 -21.57 22.73
C GLY A 562 -10.17 -20.72 23.75
N VAL A 563 -11.49 -20.81 23.70
CA VAL A 563 -12.42 -19.92 24.43
C VAL A 563 -12.88 -20.56 25.73
N SER A 564 -12.76 -19.83 26.84
CA SER A 564 -13.38 -20.16 28.15
C SER A 564 -14.70 -19.40 28.37
N LYS A 565 -15.41 -19.73 29.46
CA LYS A 565 -16.65 -19.04 29.82
C LYS A 565 -16.38 -17.61 30.29
N GLU A 566 -15.28 -17.42 31.01
CA GLU A 566 -14.81 -16.14 31.53
C GLU A 566 -14.43 -15.19 30.37
N ASP A 567 -13.81 -15.71 29.31
CA ASP A 567 -13.48 -14.94 28.11
C ASP A 567 -14.74 -14.37 27.42
N MET A 568 -15.78 -15.20 27.27
CA MET A 568 -17.05 -14.77 26.69
C MET A 568 -17.71 -13.68 27.54
N GLN A 569 -17.64 -13.78 28.87
CA GLN A 569 -18.18 -12.76 29.77
C GLN A 569 -17.42 -11.44 29.67
N TYR A 570 -16.09 -11.49 29.56
CA TYR A 570 -15.26 -10.30 29.38
C TYR A 570 -15.59 -9.58 28.06
N VAL A 571 -15.60 -10.32 26.95
CA VAL A 571 -15.87 -9.75 25.61
C VAL A 571 -17.30 -9.20 25.55
N HIS A 572 -18.28 -9.90 26.11
CA HIS A 572 -19.65 -9.40 26.23
C HIS A 572 -19.71 -8.09 27.02
N GLY A 573 -19.00 -8.00 28.15
CA GLY A 573 -18.91 -6.77 28.94
C GLY A 573 -18.32 -5.58 28.16
N LEU A 574 -17.31 -5.81 27.31
CA LEU A 574 -16.78 -4.78 26.41
C LEU A 574 -17.78 -4.41 25.31
N VAL A 575 -18.44 -5.40 24.70
CA VAL A 575 -19.43 -5.17 23.64
C VAL A 575 -20.61 -4.34 24.14
N GLU A 576 -21.12 -4.61 25.34
CA GLU A 576 -22.19 -3.81 25.94
C GLU A 576 -21.77 -2.35 26.17
N LYS A 577 -20.52 -2.10 26.58
CA LYS A 577 -19.99 -0.72 26.67
C LYS A 577 -19.92 -0.05 25.31
N VAL A 578 -19.42 -0.75 24.28
CA VAL A 578 -19.39 -0.23 22.90
C VAL A 578 -20.79 0.13 22.41
N LYS A 579 -21.78 -0.71 22.69
CA LYS A 579 -23.19 -0.45 22.34
C LYS A 579 -23.75 0.79 23.05
N SER A 580 -23.26 1.10 24.24
CA SER A 580 -23.63 2.33 24.97
C SER A 580 -22.94 3.60 24.44
N GLY A 581 -22.11 3.51 23.39
CA GLY A 581 -21.41 4.63 22.79
C GLY A 581 -20.03 4.92 23.39
N ASP A 582 -19.48 4.00 24.19
CA ASP A 582 -18.15 4.13 24.78
C ASP A 582 -17.05 3.95 23.72
N TRP A 583 -16.46 5.07 23.28
CA TRP A 583 -15.39 5.10 22.29
C TRP A 583 -14.09 4.43 22.78
N GLU A 584 -13.77 4.55 24.07
CA GLU A 584 -12.55 3.95 24.64
C GLU A 584 -12.70 2.42 24.68
N ALA A 585 -13.87 1.93 25.08
CA ALA A 585 -14.17 0.50 25.02
C ALA A 585 -14.09 -0.04 23.58
N ARG A 586 -14.50 0.76 22.58
CA ARG A 586 -14.38 0.37 21.17
C ARG A 586 -12.92 0.26 20.75
N GLN A 587 -12.10 1.26 21.03
CA GLN A 587 -10.67 1.25 20.70
C GLN A 587 -9.94 0.09 21.39
N LYS A 588 -10.28 -0.18 22.65
CA LYS A 588 -9.75 -1.32 23.40
C LYS A 588 -10.14 -2.65 22.76
N LEU A 589 -11.41 -2.83 22.43
CA LEU A 589 -11.91 -4.06 21.79
C LEU A 589 -11.25 -4.31 20.43
N GLU A 590 -11.08 -3.27 19.60
CA GLU A 590 -10.39 -3.36 18.31
C GLU A 590 -8.90 -3.73 18.49
N SER A 591 -8.23 -3.16 19.48
CA SER A 591 -6.81 -3.41 19.75
C SER A 591 -6.58 -4.83 20.28
N VAL A 592 -7.38 -5.28 21.25
CA VAL A 592 -7.35 -6.64 21.80
C VAL A 592 -7.65 -7.67 20.71
N MET A 593 -8.62 -7.40 19.84
CA MET A 593 -8.91 -8.26 18.67
C MET A 593 -7.72 -8.36 17.72
N LYS A 594 -7.09 -7.24 17.37
CA LYS A 594 -5.93 -7.21 16.46
C LYS A 594 -4.75 -7.98 17.06
N VAL A 595 -4.40 -7.75 18.31
CA VAL A 595 -3.30 -8.45 18.99
C VAL A 595 -3.59 -9.94 19.14
N GLY A 596 -4.78 -10.32 19.60
CA GLY A 596 -5.18 -11.73 19.74
C GLY A 596 -5.12 -12.48 18.40
N ASN A 597 -5.60 -11.85 17.32
CA ASN A 597 -5.48 -12.39 15.97
C ASN A 597 -4.02 -12.58 15.52
N ILE A 598 -3.14 -11.61 15.79
CA ILE A 598 -1.71 -11.71 15.46
C ILE A 598 -1.11 -12.90 16.20
N LEU A 599 -1.27 -12.99 17.51
CA LEU A 599 -0.71 -14.07 18.33
C LEU A 599 -1.23 -15.45 17.90
N SER A 600 -2.53 -15.55 17.60
CA SER A 600 -3.17 -16.75 17.07
C SER A 600 -2.56 -17.23 15.75
N ARG A 601 -2.22 -16.31 14.83
CA ARG A 601 -1.57 -16.64 13.55
C ARG A 601 -0.22 -17.32 13.72
N PHE A 602 0.52 -16.95 14.77
CA PHE A 602 1.80 -17.57 15.14
C PHE A 602 1.64 -18.73 16.14
N LYS A 603 0.39 -19.13 16.43
CA LYS A 603 0.03 -20.22 17.36
C LYS A 603 0.51 -20.02 18.79
N TYR A 604 0.64 -18.78 19.24
CA TYR A 604 0.92 -18.51 20.66
C TYR A 604 -0.35 -18.67 21.49
N GLU A 605 -0.24 -19.44 22.57
CA GLU A 605 -1.30 -19.67 23.55
C GLU A 605 -1.10 -18.70 24.73
N VAL A 606 -1.66 -17.50 24.63
CA VAL A 606 -1.54 -16.45 25.64
C VAL A 606 -2.84 -16.24 26.41
N SER A 607 -2.72 -15.76 27.65
CA SER A 607 -3.90 -15.41 28.46
C SER A 607 -4.58 -14.14 27.92
N LEU A 608 -5.87 -13.96 28.22
CA LEU A 608 -6.59 -12.76 27.82
C LEU A 608 -5.98 -11.48 28.40
N GLN A 609 -5.52 -11.54 29.65
CA GLN A 609 -4.82 -10.43 30.31
C GLN A 609 -3.55 -10.04 29.56
N GLU A 610 -2.78 -11.03 29.10
CA GLU A 610 -1.56 -10.77 28.34
C GLU A 610 -1.86 -10.17 26.95
N VAL A 611 -2.95 -10.59 26.29
CA VAL A 611 -3.42 -9.93 25.06
C VAL A 611 -3.77 -8.46 25.33
N GLU A 612 -4.43 -8.19 26.45
CA GLU A 612 -4.80 -6.83 26.88
C GLU A 612 -3.56 -5.97 27.14
N GLU A 613 -2.61 -6.47 27.92
CA GLU A 613 -1.34 -5.77 28.22
C GLU A 613 -0.53 -5.45 26.94
N LEU A 614 -0.58 -6.34 25.94
CA LEU A 614 0.07 -6.11 24.64
C LEU A 614 -0.71 -5.14 23.75
N ALA A 615 -2.04 -5.14 23.83
CA ALA A 615 -2.92 -4.24 23.09
C ALA A 615 -2.84 -2.79 23.59
N GLU A 616 -2.47 -2.57 24.85
CA GLU A 616 -2.23 -1.24 25.43
C GLU A 616 -0.89 -0.62 24.98
N LYS A 617 0.00 -1.42 24.37
CA LYS A 617 1.30 -0.98 23.86
C LYS A 617 1.28 -0.74 22.35
N ARG A 618 2.37 -0.17 21.80
CA ARG A 618 2.55 -0.01 20.35
C ARG A 618 2.80 -1.37 19.67
N PHE A 619 1.72 -2.04 19.24
CA PHE A 619 1.79 -3.33 18.56
C PHE A 619 1.87 -3.24 17.02
N TYR A 620 1.89 -2.03 16.44
CA TYR A 620 2.07 -1.87 14.99
C TYR A 620 3.43 -2.43 14.56
N GLY A 621 3.44 -3.29 13.53
CA GLY A 621 4.65 -4.03 13.11
C GLY A 621 4.88 -5.36 13.82
N MET A 622 4.06 -5.73 14.81
CA MET A 622 4.20 -6.98 15.57
C MET A 622 4.14 -8.24 14.70
N THR A 623 3.32 -8.25 13.64
CA THR A 623 3.29 -9.39 12.71
C THR A 623 4.63 -9.60 12.03
N ASP A 624 5.30 -8.52 11.59
CA ASP A 624 6.59 -8.63 10.92
C ASP A 624 7.70 -8.96 11.93
N ALA A 625 7.63 -8.40 13.14
CA ALA A 625 8.57 -8.73 14.21
C ALA A 625 8.50 -10.21 14.61
N LEU A 626 7.30 -10.79 14.75
CA LEU A 626 7.12 -12.21 15.09
C LEU A 626 7.53 -13.20 13.98
N ARG A 627 7.76 -12.73 12.74
CA ARG A 627 8.40 -13.55 11.70
C ARG A 627 9.89 -13.70 11.92
N GLU A 628 10.49 -12.74 12.62
CA GLU A 628 11.93 -12.58 12.76
C GLU A 628 12.44 -12.89 14.17
N TYR A 629 11.57 -12.79 15.17
CA TYR A 629 11.87 -12.88 16.60
C TYR A 629 10.84 -13.73 17.33
N THR A 630 11.24 -14.25 18.49
CA THR A 630 10.32 -14.92 19.42
C THR A 630 9.37 -13.91 20.08
N LEU A 631 8.25 -14.40 20.62
CA LEU A 631 7.28 -13.54 21.32
C LEU A 631 7.93 -12.81 22.52
N ASP A 632 8.83 -13.45 23.24
CA ASP A 632 9.46 -12.84 24.42
C ASP A 632 10.43 -11.70 24.03
N GLU A 633 11.13 -11.83 22.92
CA GLU A 633 11.94 -10.74 22.36
C GLU A 633 11.06 -9.59 21.88
N VAL A 634 9.95 -9.88 21.19
CA VAL A 634 8.98 -8.85 20.77
C VAL A 634 8.40 -8.11 21.99
N LYS A 635 8.06 -8.83 23.07
CA LYS A 635 7.64 -8.22 24.34
C LYS A 635 8.72 -7.31 24.92
N ALA A 636 9.99 -7.74 24.87
CA ALA A 636 11.11 -6.95 25.35
C ALA A 636 11.29 -5.66 24.54
N PHE A 637 11.14 -5.72 23.21
CA PHE A 637 11.16 -4.52 22.37
C PHE A 637 9.98 -3.59 22.67
N MET A 638 8.77 -4.13 22.82
CA MET A 638 7.57 -3.35 23.16
C MET A 638 7.67 -2.72 24.56
N ALA A 639 8.34 -3.38 25.52
CA ALA A 639 8.58 -2.82 26.85
C ALA A 639 9.57 -1.64 26.84
N LYS A 640 10.41 -1.52 25.80
CA LYS A 640 11.31 -0.37 25.56
C LYS A 640 10.67 0.72 24.68
N ASP A 641 9.36 0.63 24.41
CA ASP A 641 8.61 1.54 23.52
C ASP A 641 9.18 1.67 22.10
N LEU A 642 9.89 0.64 21.63
CA LEU A 642 10.48 0.63 20.29
C LEU A 642 9.44 0.45 19.19
N ASP A 643 9.65 1.11 18.05
CA ASP A 643 8.90 0.83 16.83
C ASP A 643 9.33 -0.52 16.26
N LEU A 644 8.41 -1.50 16.28
CA LEU A 644 8.67 -2.85 15.80
C LEU A 644 9.00 -2.89 14.29
N LYS A 645 8.55 -1.91 13.50
CA LYS A 645 8.96 -1.80 12.09
C LYS A 645 10.44 -1.44 11.98
N SER A 646 10.92 -0.54 12.83
CA SER A 646 12.33 -0.15 12.89
C SER A 646 13.21 -1.32 13.34
N VAL A 647 12.77 -2.10 14.34
CA VAL A 647 13.44 -3.32 14.79
C VAL A 647 13.64 -4.32 13.64
N VAL A 648 12.58 -4.59 12.86
CA VAL A 648 12.64 -5.48 11.70
C VAL A 648 13.55 -4.91 10.61
N LYS A 649 13.47 -3.61 10.34
CA LYS A 649 14.30 -2.94 9.34
C LYS A 649 15.79 -3.05 9.68
N VAL A 650 16.18 -2.76 10.92
CA VAL A 650 17.57 -2.85 11.38
C VAL A 650 18.13 -4.25 11.16
N LYS A 651 17.41 -5.29 11.58
CA LYS A 651 17.84 -6.69 11.40
C LYS A 651 18.04 -7.03 9.92
N LYS A 652 17.03 -6.78 9.09
CA LYS A 652 17.07 -7.11 7.66
C LYS A 652 18.16 -6.35 6.93
N THR A 653 18.36 -5.07 7.24
CA THR A 653 19.44 -4.29 6.63
C THR A 653 20.79 -4.80 7.13
N GLY A 654 20.97 -5.09 8.42
CA GLY A 654 22.20 -5.69 8.94
C GLY A 654 22.56 -7.00 8.24
N GLU A 655 21.61 -7.94 8.15
CA GLU A 655 21.79 -9.22 7.48
C GLU A 655 22.12 -9.07 5.99
N LYS A 656 21.48 -8.11 5.30
CA LYS A 656 21.76 -7.77 3.90
C LYS A 656 23.23 -7.38 3.68
N PHE A 657 23.87 -6.75 4.66
CA PHE A 657 25.29 -6.38 4.62
C PHE A 657 26.20 -7.38 5.34
N GLY A 658 25.70 -8.56 5.68
CA GLY A 658 26.48 -9.63 6.30
C GLY A 658 26.73 -9.47 7.80
N HIS A 659 26.00 -8.58 8.47
CA HIS A 659 26.06 -8.41 9.92
C HIS A 659 25.02 -9.29 10.63
N THR A 660 25.47 -10.14 11.54
CA THR A 660 24.60 -10.85 12.48
C THR A 660 24.44 -9.99 13.72
N LEU A 661 23.27 -9.37 13.88
CA LEU A 661 22.97 -8.47 14.99
C LEU A 661 22.22 -9.23 16.09
N ASP A 662 22.71 -9.16 17.33
CA ASP A 662 21.96 -9.65 18.48
C ASP A 662 20.80 -8.70 18.85
N THR A 663 19.89 -9.19 19.69
CA THR A 663 18.66 -8.51 20.09
C THR A 663 18.92 -7.17 20.80
N ASP A 664 20.01 -7.05 21.58
CA ASP A 664 20.36 -5.81 22.25
C ASP A 664 20.94 -4.78 21.28
N THR A 665 21.79 -5.22 20.34
CA THR A 665 22.32 -4.37 19.27
C THR A 665 21.20 -3.85 18.37
N VAL A 666 20.21 -4.69 18.02
CA VAL A 666 19.05 -4.24 17.26
C VAL A 666 18.23 -3.23 18.06
N ALA A 667 17.97 -3.48 19.34
CA ALA A 667 17.23 -2.57 20.20
C ALA A 667 17.92 -1.20 20.31
N GLU A 668 19.25 -1.19 20.49
CA GLU A 668 20.08 0.01 20.54
C GLU A 668 19.91 0.82 19.25
N MET A 669 20.11 0.20 18.09
CA MET A 669 20.04 0.91 16.81
C MET A 669 18.62 1.37 16.46
N ALA A 670 17.61 0.55 16.73
CA ALA A 670 16.20 0.85 16.44
C ALA A 670 15.61 1.95 17.33
N ALA A 671 16.27 2.31 18.43
CA ALA A 671 15.90 3.44 19.28
C ALA A 671 16.20 4.80 18.66
N HIS A 672 17.04 4.85 17.62
CA HIS A 672 17.45 6.09 16.94
C HIS A 672 16.76 6.25 15.57
N ASN A 673 16.99 7.40 14.91
CA ASN A 673 16.54 7.60 13.54
C ASN A 673 17.38 6.76 12.55
N ILE A 674 16.80 5.69 12.02
CA ILE A 674 17.43 4.75 11.08
C ILE A 674 17.16 5.08 9.60
N GLU A 675 16.76 6.32 9.30
CA GLU A 675 16.72 6.81 7.92
C GLU A 675 18.14 6.86 7.35
N GLY A 676 18.35 6.34 6.13
CA GLY A 676 19.68 6.21 5.52
C GLY A 676 20.53 5.03 6.03
N LEU A 677 19.97 4.12 6.84
CA LEU A 677 20.72 2.98 7.41
C LEU A 677 21.41 2.09 6.35
N GLU A 678 20.74 1.83 5.23
CA GLU A 678 21.32 1.05 4.15
C GLU A 678 22.55 1.74 3.52
N ASP A 679 22.47 3.04 3.27
CA ASP A 679 23.60 3.80 2.74
C ASP A 679 24.73 3.90 3.76
N SER A 680 24.39 3.99 5.06
CA SER A 680 25.38 3.96 6.13
C SER A 680 26.18 2.66 6.12
N PHE A 681 25.54 1.49 6.07
CA PHE A 681 26.26 0.20 6.02
C PHE A 681 27.05 -0.02 4.73
N ARG A 682 26.73 0.67 3.63
CA ARG A 682 27.57 0.67 2.42
C ARG A 682 28.86 1.47 2.60
N SER A 683 28.82 2.49 3.42
CA SER A 683 29.88 3.50 3.57
C SER A 683 30.71 3.34 4.84
N PHE A 684 30.15 2.74 5.88
CA PHE A 684 30.74 2.57 7.20
C PHE A 684 30.61 1.12 7.67
N ASP A 685 31.49 0.70 8.57
CA ASP A 685 31.34 -0.56 9.28
C ASP A 685 30.25 -0.47 10.36
N LEU A 686 29.87 -1.60 10.95
CA LEU A 686 28.81 -1.68 11.96
C LEU A 686 29.07 -0.74 13.13
N GLU A 687 30.30 -0.69 13.66
CA GLU A 687 30.62 0.16 14.79
C GLU A 687 30.61 1.65 14.42
N GLY A 688 31.00 1.99 13.19
CA GLY A 688 30.90 3.34 12.66
C GLY A 688 29.44 3.79 12.55
N THR A 689 28.56 2.97 11.99
CA THR A 689 27.11 3.25 11.92
C THR A 689 26.51 3.38 13.33
N ARG A 690 26.87 2.51 14.27
CA ARG A 690 26.42 2.61 15.67
C ARG A 690 26.88 3.91 16.33
N THR A 691 28.11 4.33 16.08
CA THR A 691 28.65 5.60 16.59
C THR A 691 27.85 6.79 16.06
N LEU A 692 27.52 6.80 14.77
CA LEU A 692 26.71 7.86 14.17
C LEU A 692 25.30 7.93 14.76
N LEU A 693 24.66 6.77 14.97
CA LEU A 693 23.33 6.70 15.59
C LEU A 693 23.35 7.21 17.03
N LYS A 694 24.35 6.80 17.84
CA LYS A 694 24.50 7.25 19.23
C LYS A 694 24.69 8.76 19.38
N GLU A 695 25.29 9.40 18.38
CA GLU A 695 25.49 10.85 18.35
C GLU A 695 24.27 11.63 17.80
N ASP A 696 23.18 10.92 17.50
CA ASP A 696 21.94 11.41 16.86
C ASP A 696 22.21 12.11 15.51
N VAL A 697 23.17 11.58 14.75
CA VAL A 697 23.52 12.09 13.42
C VAL A 697 22.58 11.51 12.37
N ASN A 698 22.09 12.37 11.45
CA ASN A 698 21.37 11.89 10.27
C ASN A 698 22.33 11.09 9.37
N LEU A 699 22.06 9.79 9.20
CA LEU A 699 22.96 8.89 8.47
C LEU A 699 23.15 9.30 7.00
N THR A 700 22.11 9.80 6.35
CA THR A 700 22.18 10.30 4.96
C THR A 700 23.16 11.47 4.85
N VAL A 701 23.14 12.38 5.83
CA VAL A 701 24.08 13.52 5.90
C VAL A 701 25.49 13.04 6.18
N ALA A 702 25.69 12.06 7.07
CA ALA A 702 27.01 11.49 7.35
C ALA A 702 27.64 10.83 6.11
N VAL A 703 26.86 10.07 5.35
CA VAL A 703 27.30 9.49 4.07
C VAL A 703 27.65 10.59 3.06
N ALA A 704 26.84 11.64 2.97
CA ALA A 704 27.13 12.77 2.10
C ALA A 704 28.43 13.50 2.51
N VAL A 705 28.67 13.71 3.81
CA VAL A 705 29.92 14.29 4.32
C VAL A 705 31.11 13.44 3.89
N LEU A 706 31.08 12.12 4.14
CA LEU A 706 32.13 11.19 3.73
C LEU A 706 32.42 11.26 2.23
N ASN A 707 31.37 11.16 1.41
CA ASN A 707 31.52 11.13 -0.05
C ASN A 707 32.15 12.41 -0.59
N ASN A 708 31.71 13.57 -0.07
CA ASN A 708 32.27 14.85 -0.48
C ASN A 708 33.71 14.99 -0.01
N THR A 709 34.03 14.71 1.25
CA THR A 709 35.42 14.84 1.74
C THR A 709 36.37 13.91 0.99
N THR A 710 35.92 12.69 0.69
CA THR A 710 36.69 11.72 -0.13
C THR A 710 36.90 12.23 -1.54
N GLN A 711 35.91 12.87 -2.16
CA GLN A 711 36.04 13.48 -3.49
C GLN A 711 37.11 14.59 -3.53
N PHE A 712 37.30 15.31 -2.42
CA PHE A 712 38.37 16.31 -2.27
C PHE A 712 39.71 15.70 -1.79
N GLY A 713 39.80 14.37 -1.65
CA GLY A 713 41.02 13.65 -1.26
C GLY A 713 41.29 13.61 0.25
N TYR A 714 40.26 13.86 1.08
CA TYR A 714 40.37 13.83 2.53
C TYR A 714 39.83 12.53 3.12
N GLU A 715 40.60 11.92 4.03
CA GLU A 715 40.17 10.78 4.83
C GLU A 715 39.85 11.26 6.25
N LEU A 716 38.58 11.13 6.64
CA LEU A 716 38.10 11.53 7.96
C LEU A 716 37.80 10.30 8.82
N SER A 717 38.09 10.41 10.12
CA SER A 717 37.65 9.41 11.09
C SER A 717 36.13 9.51 11.32
N ILE A 718 35.50 8.42 11.79
CA ILE A 718 34.05 8.42 12.04
C ILE A 718 33.61 9.51 13.03
N THR A 719 34.47 9.83 14.00
CA THR A 719 34.20 10.87 14.99
C THR A 719 34.25 12.27 14.38
N GLN A 720 35.13 12.50 13.39
CA GLN A 720 35.16 13.76 12.64
C GLN A 720 33.90 13.88 11.77
N ILE A 721 33.52 12.81 11.07
CA ILE A 721 32.30 12.77 10.26
C ILE A 721 31.08 13.04 11.13
N ALA A 722 30.96 12.40 12.30
CA ALA A 722 29.87 12.63 13.23
C ALA A 722 29.76 14.10 13.66
N LYS A 723 30.88 14.72 14.06
CA LYS A 723 30.93 16.14 14.50
C LYS A 723 30.51 17.12 13.41
N ILE A 724 30.97 16.89 12.18
CA ILE A 724 30.60 17.73 11.03
C ILE A 724 29.13 17.52 10.69
N ALA A 725 28.74 16.27 10.42
CA ALA A 725 27.42 15.91 9.93
C ALA A 725 26.28 16.31 10.87
N LYS A 726 26.52 16.31 12.19
CA LYS A 726 25.55 16.78 13.20
C LYS A 726 25.05 18.20 12.97
N ASN A 727 25.89 19.07 12.40
CA ASN A 727 25.59 20.48 12.21
C ASN A 727 25.42 20.88 10.73
N VAL A 728 25.55 19.93 9.81
CA VAL A 728 25.31 20.19 8.38
C VAL A 728 23.81 20.12 8.11
N GLN A 729 23.23 21.28 7.79
CA GLN A 729 21.82 21.39 7.39
C GLN A 729 21.65 21.40 5.87
N ASP A 730 22.64 21.90 5.13
CA ASP A 730 22.67 21.97 3.67
C ASP A 730 23.98 21.37 3.13
N ILE A 731 23.85 20.32 2.32
CA ILE A 731 24.98 19.63 1.70
C ILE A 731 25.69 20.52 0.67
N GLU A 732 24.99 21.40 -0.03
CA GLU A 732 25.60 22.29 -1.02
C GLU A 732 26.41 23.40 -0.34
N ASP A 733 25.97 23.86 0.83
CA ASP A 733 26.73 24.79 1.67
C ASP A 733 28.03 24.13 2.18
N PHE A 734 27.96 22.88 2.64
CA PHE A 734 29.13 22.07 3.02
C PHE A 734 30.11 21.86 1.85
N LYS A 735 29.60 21.48 0.66
CA LYS A 735 30.42 21.37 -0.56
C LYS A 735 31.10 22.68 -0.91
N SER A 736 30.40 23.80 -0.78
CA SER A 736 30.94 25.13 -1.06
C SER A 736 32.06 25.49 -0.09
N ALA A 737 31.94 25.09 1.18
CA ALA A 737 33.00 25.24 2.19
C ALA A 737 34.25 24.45 1.81
N LEU A 738 34.12 23.18 1.43
CA LEU A 738 35.24 22.32 1.01
C LEU A 738 35.99 22.85 -0.22
N ARG A 739 35.31 23.57 -1.12
CA ARG A 739 35.94 24.21 -2.28
C ARG A 739 36.73 25.47 -1.92
N SER A 740 36.40 26.11 -0.81
CA SER A 740 36.83 27.48 -0.51
C SER A 740 37.77 27.57 0.68
N LEU A 741 37.73 26.60 1.59
CA LEU A 741 38.50 26.60 2.84
C LEU A 741 39.32 25.30 2.98
N PRO A 742 40.48 25.34 3.67
CA PRO A 742 41.18 24.13 4.11
C PRO A 742 40.28 23.26 5.00
N LEU A 743 40.50 21.93 5.00
CA LEU A 743 39.70 20.99 5.78
C LEU A 743 39.63 21.33 7.27
N GLU A 744 40.76 21.73 7.88
CA GLU A 744 40.81 22.12 9.30
C GLU A 744 39.85 23.27 9.62
N GLU A 745 39.71 24.22 8.70
CA GLU A 745 38.78 25.35 8.82
C GLU A 745 37.33 24.91 8.61
N VAL A 746 37.07 24.01 7.66
CA VAL A 746 35.74 23.41 7.44
C VAL A 746 35.29 22.64 8.69
N GLU A 747 36.16 21.83 9.28
CA GLU A 747 35.88 21.09 10.51
C GLU A 747 35.51 22.02 11.66
N ARG A 748 36.31 23.08 11.88
CA ARG A 748 36.04 24.08 12.92
C ARG A 748 34.73 24.81 12.69
N LEU A 749 34.46 25.19 11.44
CA LEU A 749 33.25 25.92 11.04
C LEU A 749 31.97 25.13 11.35
N PHE A 750 31.89 23.88 10.86
CA PHE A 750 30.71 23.05 11.08
C PHE A 750 30.63 22.51 12.51
N THR A 751 31.75 22.25 13.19
CA THR A 751 31.73 21.91 14.62
C THR A 751 31.15 23.05 15.47
N ALA A 752 31.39 24.31 15.07
CA ALA A 752 30.82 25.48 15.71
C ALA A 752 29.33 25.73 15.37
N GLY A 753 28.73 24.95 14.46
CA GLY A 753 27.34 25.09 14.04
C GLY A 753 27.08 26.31 13.15
N VAL A 754 28.11 26.80 12.44
CA VAL A 754 28.01 27.99 11.57
C VAL A 754 27.98 27.55 10.10
N PRO A 755 26.91 27.85 9.35
CA PRO A 755 26.87 27.61 7.91
C PRO A 755 27.92 28.44 7.17
N PHE A 756 28.47 27.90 6.08
CA PHE A 756 29.49 28.55 5.27
C PHE A 756 28.98 29.81 4.55
N SER A 757 27.75 29.77 4.05
CA SER A 757 27.05 30.94 3.51
C SER A 757 26.98 32.09 4.52
N GLU A 758 26.63 31.80 5.77
CA GLU A 758 26.56 32.81 6.84
C GLU A 758 27.96 33.30 7.27
N PHE A 759 28.93 32.39 7.34
CA PHE A 759 30.33 32.76 7.55
C PHE A 759 30.83 33.74 6.48
N ASN A 760 30.55 33.50 5.20
CA ASN A 760 30.91 34.38 4.10
C ASN A 760 30.23 35.74 4.18
N LYS A 761 28.96 35.81 4.61
CA LYS A 761 28.27 37.10 4.84
C LYS A 761 28.97 37.93 5.92
N VAL A 762 29.38 37.27 7.01
CA VAL A 762 30.12 37.93 8.10
C VAL A 762 31.49 38.39 7.61
N GLN A 763 32.22 37.54 6.88
CA GLN A 763 33.52 37.86 6.32
C GLN A 763 33.43 39.07 5.39
N ALA A 764 32.48 39.06 4.45
CA ALA A 764 32.25 40.15 3.52
C ALA A 764 31.90 41.46 4.25
N SER A 765 31.08 41.39 5.31
CA SER A 765 30.72 42.56 6.12
C SER A 765 31.94 43.17 6.83
N LEU A 766 32.83 42.32 7.38
CA LEU A 766 34.09 42.75 7.99
C LEU A 766 35.03 43.38 6.95
N SER A 767 35.21 42.72 5.79
CA SER A 767 36.09 43.21 4.72
C SER A 767 35.61 44.54 4.12
N LYS A 768 34.29 44.71 3.89
CA LYS A 768 33.70 45.98 3.41
C LYS A 768 34.04 47.16 4.33
N LYS A 769 34.15 46.90 5.65
CA LYS A 769 34.48 47.89 6.68
C LYS A 769 35.97 47.97 6.99
N ARG A 770 36.81 47.20 6.27
CA ARG A 770 38.27 47.09 6.48
C ARG A 770 38.65 46.64 7.90
N TYR A 771 37.79 45.83 8.52
CA TYR A 771 38.14 45.14 9.76
C TYR A 771 38.88 43.82 9.45
N ALA A 772 39.53 43.25 10.46
CA ALA A 772 40.13 41.92 10.35
C ALA A 772 39.05 40.89 9.97
N SER A 773 39.24 40.25 8.82
CA SER A 773 38.33 39.28 8.21
C SER A 773 39.04 37.96 7.89
N ASP A 774 40.09 37.65 8.65
CA ASP A 774 40.69 36.32 8.69
C ASP A 774 39.71 35.27 9.26
N PHE A 775 40.04 33.99 9.10
CA PHE A 775 39.15 32.91 9.49
C PHE A 775 38.74 32.96 10.97
N ASP A 776 39.70 33.12 11.88
CA ASP A 776 39.44 33.11 13.32
C ASP A 776 38.60 34.31 13.77
N SER A 777 38.90 35.51 13.27
CA SER A 777 38.12 36.72 13.54
C SER A 777 36.69 36.60 13.04
N THR A 778 36.51 35.99 11.87
CA THR A 778 35.20 35.78 11.25
C THR A 778 34.41 34.73 12.02
N LEU A 779 34.98 33.55 12.27
CA LEU A 779 34.34 32.45 12.98
C LEU A 779 33.88 32.88 14.37
N THR A 780 34.75 33.56 15.14
CA THR A 780 34.43 34.05 16.48
C THR A 780 33.23 35.00 16.49
N LEU A 781 33.07 35.82 15.44
CA LEU A 781 31.93 36.72 15.33
C LEU A 781 30.68 35.98 14.86
N SER A 782 30.80 35.08 13.88
CA SER A 782 29.71 34.23 13.39
C SER A 782 29.11 33.37 14.50
N GLU A 783 29.93 32.75 15.34
CA GLU A 783 29.48 32.00 16.52
C GLU A 783 28.62 32.85 17.47
N LYS A 784 29.01 34.12 17.69
CA LYS A 784 28.23 35.02 18.55
C LYS A 784 26.91 35.42 17.91
N LEU A 785 26.88 35.57 16.58
CA LEU A 785 25.67 35.90 15.82
C LEU A 785 24.70 34.72 15.71
N SER A 786 25.23 33.49 15.66
CA SER A 786 24.44 32.25 15.57
C SER A 786 23.39 32.15 16.68
N ARG A 787 23.72 32.63 17.89
CA ARG A 787 22.85 32.57 19.08
C ARG A 787 21.50 33.26 18.88
N ASN A 788 21.46 34.31 18.06
CA ASN A 788 20.26 35.08 17.76
C ASN A 788 19.87 35.03 16.27
N HIS A 789 20.58 34.26 15.43
CA HIS A 789 20.42 34.22 13.97
C HIS A 789 20.55 35.61 13.30
N GLU A 790 21.50 36.44 13.74
CA GLU A 790 21.58 37.87 13.36
C GLU A 790 22.59 38.19 12.24
N TYR A 791 22.94 37.21 11.42
CA TYR A 791 23.93 37.38 10.34
C TYR A 791 23.57 38.50 9.37
N ASP A 792 22.31 38.57 8.93
CA ASP A 792 21.83 39.59 7.98
C ASP A 792 21.74 41.00 8.59
N THR A 793 21.78 41.11 9.92
CA THR A 793 21.70 42.41 10.62
C THR A 793 23.08 43.06 10.78
N LEU A 794 24.16 42.30 10.62
CA LEU A 794 25.53 42.76 10.87
C LEU A 794 25.91 43.96 9.99
N GLU A 795 25.60 43.92 8.69
CA GLU A 795 25.94 45.02 7.78
C GLU A 795 25.21 46.32 8.15
N ARG A 796 23.96 46.21 8.61
CA ARG A 796 23.20 47.36 9.15
C ARG A 796 23.80 47.85 10.46
N ALA A 797 24.19 46.94 11.36
CA ALA A 797 24.82 47.27 12.63
C ALA A 797 26.10 48.09 12.42
N PHE A 798 26.95 47.72 11.44
CA PHE A 798 28.16 48.46 11.11
C PHE A 798 27.95 49.83 10.46
N LYS A 799 26.70 50.23 10.13
CA LYS A 799 26.38 51.62 9.76
C LYS A 799 26.24 52.52 10.98
N VAL A 800 25.95 51.95 12.15
CA VAL A 800 25.62 52.67 13.38
C VAL A 800 26.68 52.47 14.47
N PHE A 801 27.24 51.26 14.57
CA PHE A 801 28.17 50.85 15.63
C PHE A 801 29.52 50.41 15.05
N SER A 802 30.59 50.67 15.79
CA SER A 802 31.92 50.14 15.53
C SER A 802 32.01 48.64 15.84
N LEU A 803 33.04 47.94 15.34
CA LEU A 803 33.24 46.52 15.66
C LEU A 803 33.38 46.25 17.17
N LYS A 804 33.98 47.17 17.92
CA LYS A 804 34.12 47.05 19.38
C LYS A 804 32.74 47.07 20.04
N GLU A 805 31.88 47.99 19.63
CA GLU A 805 30.52 48.14 20.14
C GLU A 805 29.63 46.96 19.74
N VAL A 806 29.73 46.45 18.51
CA VAL A 806 29.04 45.22 18.08
C VAL A 806 29.45 44.02 18.94
N LYS A 807 30.74 43.85 19.21
CA LYS A 807 31.23 42.79 20.10
C LYS A 807 30.72 42.95 21.53
N GLU A 808 30.58 44.19 22.01
CA GLU A 808 30.05 44.52 23.33
C GLU A 808 28.54 44.21 23.45
N ILE A 809 27.75 44.56 22.43
CA ILE A 809 26.31 44.22 22.33
C ILE A 809 26.13 42.70 22.45
N LEU A 810 26.84 41.95 21.61
CA LEU A 810 26.75 40.49 21.58
C LEU A 810 27.26 39.84 22.86
N ALA A 811 28.32 40.37 23.48
CA ALA A 811 28.84 39.87 24.75
C ALA A 811 27.81 40.03 25.90
N GLN A 812 27.00 41.08 25.85
CA GLN A 812 25.92 41.31 26.80
C GLN A 812 24.63 40.53 26.51
N ARG A 813 24.65 39.62 25.53
CA ARG A 813 23.50 38.84 25.06
C ARG A 813 22.33 39.70 24.56
N ALA A 814 22.60 40.93 24.11
CA ALA A 814 21.61 41.77 23.45
C ALA A 814 21.56 41.48 21.94
N SER A 815 20.39 41.67 21.33
CA SER A 815 20.21 41.48 19.89
C SER A 815 20.68 42.72 19.11
N LEU A 816 21.45 42.54 18.03
CA LEU A 816 21.85 43.65 17.14
C LEU A 816 20.64 44.34 16.53
N SER A 817 19.63 43.56 16.12
CA SER A 817 18.38 44.06 15.57
C SER A 817 17.61 44.92 16.57
N GLY A 818 17.45 44.42 17.80
CA GLY A 818 16.82 45.17 18.89
C GLY A 818 17.57 46.44 19.25
N VAL A 819 18.90 46.38 19.35
CA VAL A 819 19.72 47.55 19.70
C VAL A 819 19.66 48.61 18.59
N LEU A 820 19.61 48.21 17.32
CA LEU A 820 19.40 49.12 16.18
C LEU A 820 18.02 49.79 16.24
N GLU A 821 16.95 49.02 16.41
CA GLU A 821 15.59 49.56 16.51
C GLU A 821 15.45 50.57 17.66
N VAL A 822 15.99 50.23 18.83
CA VAL A 822 15.96 51.10 20.01
C VAL A 822 16.82 52.35 19.78
N SER A 823 18.00 52.22 19.18
CA SER A 823 18.85 53.36 18.84
C SER A 823 18.16 54.34 17.88
N GLU A 824 17.49 53.82 16.84
CA GLU A 824 16.75 54.64 15.87
C GLU A 824 15.59 55.39 16.54
N VAL A 825 14.86 54.75 17.45
CA VAL A 825 13.76 55.37 18.19
C VAL A 825 14.24 56.45 19.14
N LEU A 826 15.29 56.20 19.92
CA LEU A 826 15.84 57.18 20.86
C LEU A 826 16.38 58.41 20.12
N LYS A 827 17.10 58.20 19.00
CA LYS A 827 17.54 59.28 18.11
C LYS A 827 16.36 60.05 17.51
N GLY A 828 15.34 59.36 17.01
CA GLY A 828 14.15 59.98 16.44
C GLY A 828 13.35 60.82 17.43
N LYS A 829 13.48 60.55 18.73
CA LYS A 829 12.89 61.33 19.82
C LYS A 829 13.85 62.38 20.43
N ASN A 830 15.02 62.61 19.82
CA ASN A 830 16.08 63.52 20.30
C ASN A 830 16.55 63.21 21.73
N ILE A 831 16.62 61.92 22.09
CA ILE A 831 17.10 61.47 23.40
C ILE A 831 18.57 61.06 23.25
N ASP A 832 19.46 61.83 23.86
CA ASP A 832 20.89 61.54 23.86
C ASP A 832 21.18 60.34 24.77
N THR A 833 21.75 59.27 24.22
CA THR A 833 22.03 58.03 24.96
C THR A 833 23.34 57.40 24.49
N ASN A 834 24.03 56.75 25.43
CA ASN A 834 25.21 55.94 25.12
C ASN A 834 24.83 54.47 24.84
N LEU A 835 25.80 53.67 24.35
CA LEU A 835 25.57 52.27 24.01
C LEU A 835 25.01 51.43 25.17
N GLN A 836 25.48 51.66 26.40
CA GLN A 836 25.03 50.91 27.58
C GLN A 836 23.57 51.20 27.90
N GLU A 837 23.14 52.45 27.72
CA GLU A 837 21.74 52.83 27.84
C GLU A 837 20.90 52.17 26.75
N ILE A 838 21.33 52.18 25.50
CA ILE A 838 20.59 51.53 24.39
C ILE A 838 20.42 50.03 24.66
N ILE A 839 21.48 49.33 25.08
CA ILE A 839 21.42 47.90 25.45
C ILE A 839 20.46 47.69 26.63
N ARG A 840 20.48 48.59 27.61
CA ARG A 840 19.60 48.51 28.78
C ARG A 840 18.13 48.66 28.38
N PHE A 841 17.81 49.58 27.47
CA PHE A 841 16.46 49.74 26.91
C PHE A 841 16.04 48.49 26.11
N GLU A 842 16.93 47.94 25.28
CA GLU A 842 16.66 46.74 24.48
C GLU A 842 16.31 45.51 25.35
N LYS A 843 17.01 45.33 26.47
CA LYS A 843 16.76 44.23 27.43
C LYS A 843 15.41 44.31 28.13
N HIS A 844 14.83 45.50 28.24
CA HIS A 844 13.53 45.73 28.89
C HIS A 844 12.40 45.94 27.88
N ALA A 845 12.69 45.93 26.58
CA ALA A 845 11.70 46.11 25.52
C ALA A 845 10.85 44.86 25.23
N GLY A 846 11.11 43.73 25.91
CA GLY A 846 10.43 42.45 25.72
C GLY A 846 11.11 41.49 24.73
N HIS A 847 10.46 40.35 24.49
CA HIS A 847 10.91 39.31 23.54
C HIS A 847 10.23 39.46 22.17
N GLY A 848 10.95 39.16 21.09
CA GLY A 848 10.42 39.13 19.72
C GLY A 848 10.55 40.44 18.94
N TRP A 849 9.76 40.56 17.86
CA TRP A 849 9.77 41.67 16.92
C TRP A 849 9.11 42.93 17.49
N GLY A 850 9.64 44.12 17.17
CA GLY A 850 9.03 45.40 17.55
C GLY A 850 9.50 45.98 18.89
N LYS A 851 10.75 45.70 19.28
CA LYS A 851 11.37 46.27 20.49
C LYS A 851 11.42 47.80 20.42
N GLY A 852 11.75 48.35 19.25
CA GLY A 852 11.71 49.80 19.02
C GLY A 852 10.30 50.37 19.25
N ARG A 853 9.25 49.68 18.79
CA ARG A 853 7.86 50.10 19.01
C ARG A 853 7.52 50.13 20.49
N ASN A 854 7.89 49.12 21.26
CA ASN A 854 7.61 49.07 22.70
C ASN A 854 8.32 50.21 23.44
N VAL A 855 9.59 50.50 23.09
CA VAL A 855 10.31 51.66 23.64
C VAL A 855 9.63 52.97 23.24
N SER A 856 9.30 53.15 21.96
CA SER A 856 8.63 54.36 21.47
C SER A 856 7.31 54.60 22.17
N SER A 857 6.43 53.59 22.18
CA SER A 857 5.11 53.67 22.81
C SER A 857 5.20 53.90 24.31
N SER A 858 6.21 53.33 24.99
CA SER A 858 6.42 53.57 26.42
C SER A 858 6.85 55.02 26.68
N ILE A 859 7.75 55.57 25.85
CA ILE A 859 8.15 56.98 25.97
C ILE A 859 6.98 57.90 25.66
N ASP A 860 6.19 57.61 24.62
CA ASP A 860 5.01 58.40 24.26
C ASP A 860 3.94 58.38 25.35
N LYS A 861 3.80 57.25 26.06
CA LYS A 861 2.76 57.06 27.06
C LYS A 861 3.15 57.56 28.45
N PHE A 862 4.40 57.37 28.84
CA PHE A 862 4.86 57.62 30.21
C PHE A 862 5.87 58.76 30.34
N GLY A 863 6.50 59.20 29.24
CA GLY A 863 7.64 60.12 29.26
C GLY A 863 8.94 59.41 29.62
N ILE A 864 10.08 59.98 29.17
CA ILE A 864 11.39 59.34 29.26
C ILE A 864 11.87 59.11 30.71
N ASP A 865 11.60 60.05 31.62
CA ASP A 865 12.03 59.93 33.02
C ASP A 865 11.33 58.77 33.73
N ASN A 866 10.04 58.60 33.47
CA ASN A 866 9.27 57.48 34.02
C ASN A 866 9.67 56.15 33.39
N VAL A 867 9.97 56.12 32.09
CA VAL A 867 10.51 54.92 31.42
C VAL A 867 11.87 54.54 32.01
N ASN A 868 12.75 55.51 32.26
CA ASN A 868 14.03 55.27 32.93
C ASN A 868 13.84 54.73 34.35
N ASN A 869 12.87 55.26 35.10
CA ASN A 869 12.49 54.76 36.41
C ASN A 869 12.00 53.30 36.32
N MET A 870 11.06 52.99 35.41
CA MET A 870 10.57 51.63 35.15
C MET A 870 11.72 50.64 34.88
N ILE A 871 12.62 50.99 33.97
CA ILE A 871 13.76 50.16 33.59
C ILE A 871 14.73 50.01 34.76
N SER A 872 14.98 51.05 35.57
CA SER A 872 15.82 50.96 36.78
C SER A 872 15.28 50.00 37.83
N GLN A 873 13.97 49.81 37.81
CA GLN A 873 13.26 48.93 38.70
C GLN A 873 13.02 47.53 38.12
N GLY A 874 13.58 47.22 36.95
CA GLY A 874 13.50 45.90 36.31
C GLY A 874 12.18 45.61 35.59
N VAL A 875 11.37 46.64 35.31
CA VAL A 875 10.07 46.46 34.63
C VAL A 875 10.27 46.20 33.14
N GLN A 876 9.59 45.17 32.61
CA GLN A 876 9.47 44.95 31.17
C GLN A 876 8.45 45.94 30.58
N LEU A 877 8.87 46.75 29.61
CA LEU A 877 8.07 47.80 28.98
C LEU A 877 6.75 47.31 28.39
N PRO A 878 6.66 46.12 27.74
CA PRO A 878 5.38 45.58 27.28
C PRO A 878 4.37 45.36 28.41
N ASN A 879 4.83 44.96 29.59
CA ASN A 879 3.96 44.76 30.75
C ASN A 879 3.40 46.10 31.24
N ALA A 880 4.23 47.14 31.32
CA ALA A 880 3.78 48.48 31.70
C ALA A 880 2.76 49.05 30.70
N LEU A 881 3.02 48.87 29.40
CA LEU A 881 2.06 49.24 28.35
C LEU A 881 0.76 48.46 28.43
N ASN A 882 0.81 47.17 28.76
CA ASN A 882 -0.38 46.34 28.95
C ASN A 882 -1.22 46.80 30.14
N VAL A 883 -0.58 47.04 31.29
CA VAL A 883 -1.23 47.55 32.50
C VAL A 883 -1.93 48.88 32.22
N LYS A 884 -1.23 49.84 31.62
CA LYS A 884 -1.81 51.14 31.27
C LYS A 884 -2.99 51.00 30.30
N ARG A 885 -2.90 50.10 29.32
CA ARG A 885 -4.00 49.83 28.39
C ARG A 885 -5.22 49.20 29.09
N GLN A 886 -5.01 48.31 30.06
CA GLN A 886 -6.08 47.69 30.83
C GLN A 886 -6.77 48.72 31.75
N ILE A 887 -6.00 49.57 32.43
CA ILE A 887 -6.50 50.69 33.25
C ILE A 887 -7.39 51.61 32.41
N GLU A 888 -6.94 52.00 31.21
CA GLU A 888 -7.69 52.89 30.32
C GLU A 888 -8.97 52.24 29.76
N ARG A 889 -8.92 50.95 29.44
CA ARG A 889 -10.09 50.21 28.91
C ARG A 889 -11.18 49.99 29.95
N GLN A 890 -10.80 49.86 31.22
CA GLN A 890 -11.72 49.60 32.33
C GLN A 890 -12.03 50.87 33.14
N GLU A 891 -11.59 52.04 32.68
CA GLU A 891 -11.78 53.36 33.32
C GLU A 891 -11.31 53.42 34.79
N LEU A 892 -10.24 52.69 35.11
CA LEU A 892 -9.74 52.50 36.47
C LEU A 892 -8.81 53.62 36.93
N ASN A 893 -9.28 54.86 36.91
CA ASN A 893 -8.46 56.06 37.14
C ASN A 893 -7.68 56.07 38.48
N GLN A 894 -8.15 55.32 39.49
CA GLN A 894 -7.46 55.15 40.77
C GLN A 894 -6.12 54.39 40.67
N PHE A 895 -5.92 53.60 39.61
CA PHE A 895 -4.66 52.90 39.32
C PHE A 895 -3.75 53.69 38.37
N ASP A 896 -4.19 54.85 37.88
CA ASP A 896 -3.44 55.67 36.92
C ASP A 896 -2.35 56.54 37.58
N ASN A 897 -1.50 55.88 38.35
CA ASN A 897 -0.30 56.44 38.97
C ASN A 897 0.91 55.59 38.56
N ILE A 898 2.03 56.25 38.25
CA ILE A 898 3.23 55.59 37.74
C ILE A 898 3.81 54.54 38.69
N ASP A 899 3.76 54.76 40.01
CA ASP A 899 4.29 53.83 41.00
C ASP A 899 3.43 52.56 41.10
N ILE A 900 2.12 52.71 40.92
CA ILE A 900 1.16 51.60 40.86
C ILE A 900 1.38 50.78 39.58
N ILE A 901 1.52 51.46 38.44
CA ILE A 901 1.78 50.81 37.14
C ILE A 901 3.10 50.03 37.20
N ILE A 902 4.15 50.62 37.80
CA ILE A 902 5.43 49.93 38.03
C ILE A 902 5.23 48.68 38.88
N ALA A 903 4.52 48.79 40.00
CA ALA A 903 4.29 47.65 40.90
C ALA A 903 3.57 46.50 40.20
N ILE A 904 2.49 46.77 39.47
CA ILE A 904 1.73 45.73 38.74
C ILE A 904 2.57 45.14 37.59
N ALA A 905 3.28 45.98 36.84
CA ALA A 905 4.05 45.54 35.67
C ALA A 905 5.27 44.67 36.03
N LYS A 906 5.88 44.85 37.22
CA LYS A 906 6.95 43.98 37.73
C LYS A 906 6.50 42.53 37.91
N HIS A 907 5.21 42.30 38.16
CA HIS A 907 4.67 40.99 38.53
C HIS A 907 3.80 40.37 37.43
N GLY A 908 4.12 40.64 36.17
CA GLY A 908 3.45 40.02 35.01
C GLY A 908 2.33 40.85 34.39
N GLY A 909 1.99 42.00 34.98
CA GLY A 909 1.12 43.00 34.36
C GLY A 909 -0.38 42.65 34.35
N ASP A 910 -0.85 41.89 35.34
CA ASP A 910 -2.26 41.51 35.49
C ASP A 910 -3.00 42.49 36.41
N VAL A 911 -3.79 43.39 35.81
CA VAL A 911 -4.60 44.38 36.55
C VAL A 911 -5.77 43.72 37.28
N GLU A 912 -6.26 42.55 36.85
CA GLU A 912 -7.37 41.86 37.48
C GLU A 912 -7.00 41.32 38.87
N VAL A 913 -5.77 40.84 39.02
CA VAL A 913 -5.25 40.41 40.34
C VAL A 913 -5.12 41.60 41.28
N ALA A 914 -4.68 42.77 40.79
CA ALA A 914 -4.60 43.99 41.58
C ALA A 914 -5.99 44.49 42.03
N LEU A 915 -7.02 44.35 41.18
CA LEU A 915 -8.41 44.65 41.51
C LEU A 915 -8.95 43.73 42.61
N LYS A 916 -8.81 42.41 42.45
CA LYS A 916 -9.25 41.42 43.45
C LYS A 916 -8.58 41.64 44.81
N THR A 917 -7.34 42.12 44.79
CA THR A 917 -6.59 42.45 46.01
C THR A 917 -7.12 43.70 46.71
N LEU A 918 -7.54 44.73 45.97
CA LEU A 918 -8.27 45.86 46.55
C LEU A 918 -9.63 45.43 47.11
N GLU A 919 -10.37 44.58 46.39
CA GLU A 919 -11.65 44.03 46.84
C GLU A 919 -11.50 43.19 48.13
N ALA A 920 -10.34 42.54 48.32
CA ALA A 920 -9.98 41.83 49.54
C ALA A 920 -9.60 42.76 50.71
N GLY A 921 -9.63 44.08 50.54
CA GLY A 921 -9.49 45.08 51.61
C GLY A 921 -8.09 45.67 51.79
N PHE A 922 -7.12 45.35 50.92
CA PHE A 922 -5.78 45.95 50.95
C PHE A 922 -5.78 47.34 50.31
N SER A 923 -4.95 48.26 50.82
CA SER A 923 -4.78 49.58 50.22
C SER A 923 -3.83 49.58 49.02
N ILE A 924 -3.89 50.62 48.19
CA ILE A 924 -2.95 50.83 47.08
C ILE A 924 -1.50 50.94 47.60
N GLU A 925 -1.28 51.58 48.76
CA GLU A 925 0.05 51.63 49.39
C GLU A 925 0.51 50.25 49.86
N GLU A 926 -0.40 49.37 50.31
CA GLU A 926 -0.06 48.01 50.71
C GLU A 926 0.28 47.13 49.50
N ILE A 927 -0.50 47.23 48.43
CA ILE A 927 -0.26 46.53 47.15
C ILE A 927 1.09 46.91 46.53
N THR A 928 1.44 48.19 46.55
CA THR A 928 2.74 48.67 46.04
C THR A 928 3.91 48.30 46.95
N ARG A 929 3.68 48.17 48.27
CA ARG A 929 4.70 47.83 49.27
C ARG A 929 4.93 46.32 49.43
N PHE A 930 3.93 45.49 49.16
CA PHE A 930 3.95 44.04 49.35
C PHE A 930 3.71 43.31 48.03
N PRO A 931 4.76 43.09 47.22
CA PRO A 931 4.59 42.70 45.82
C PRO A 931 4.05 41.27 45.62
N TYR A 932 4.07 40.44 46.66
CA TYR A 932 3.44 39.11 46.64
C TYR A 932 1.91 39.19 46.52
N LEU A 933 1.29 40.32 46.89
CA LEU A 933 -0.16 40.51 46.83
C LEU A 933 -0.69 40.51 45.38
N ILE A 934 0.17 40.76 44.38
CA ILE A 934 -0.19 40.77 42.95
C ILE A 934 0.30 39.49 42.24
N SER A 935 0.60 38.43 42.98
CA SER A 935 1.04 37.15 42.44
C SER A 935 -0.16 36.27 42.06
N PRO A 936 -0.11 35.49 40.96
CA PRO A 936 -1.13 34.48 40.61
C PRO A 936 -1.38 33.43 41.70
N LEU A 937 -0.47 33.31 42.68
CA LEU A 937 -0.62 32.44 43.85
C LEU A 937 -1.67 32.94 44.85
N VAL A 938 -1.99 34.24 44.86
CA VAL A 938 -2.97 34.85 45.77
C VAL A 938 -4.40 34.75 45.21
N SER A 939 -4.55 34.60 43.88
CA SER A 939 -5.84 34.51 43.18
C SER A 939 -6.35 33.09 42.93
N LYS A 940 -5.65 32.03 43.41
CA LYS A 940 -6.20 30.67 43.43
C LYS A 940 -7.18 30.50 44.60
N GLN A 941 -8.44 30.85 44.37
CA GLN A 941 -9.60 30.23 44.98
C GLN A 941 -10.47 29.62 43.89
#